data_AF-A0A5S5BTB0-F1
#
_entry.id   AF-A0A5S5BTB0-F1
#
_cell.length_a   1.000
_cell.length_b   1.000
_cell.length_c   1.000
_cell.angle_alpha   90.00
_cell.angle_beta   90.00
_cell.angle_gamma   90.00
#
_symmetry.space_group_name_H-M   'P 1'
#
loop_
_entity.id
_entity.type
_entity.pdbx_description
1 polymer ?
#
loop_
_entity_poly.entity_id
_entity_poly.type
_entity_poly.pdbx_seq_one_letter_code
_entity_poly.pdbx_strand_id
1 'polypeptide(L)'
;MPDWSYQTLFRPLLFRLPARVARGLTLRAMGTVSRMPGGTLLIKALGHMEPAPLLATTFAGIRLATPVGLSGAVDPEHLATRALAQLGFGFVEAGPITPRPIRHAAPIRLDVEEEAIVYPSAYENEGAEAALRRMRAPDHALPQFARLAPSPDADRVQAIEELGALLDMFGGEHSVAALVIEGVSAARSRDDNVHMASRLTAYLTGPNRSKPCLLYVPLDFPDEWLTELLQTADSSVWSGFVIGDAIGGKEGATVGRDGKSACLAKVALVRSQAAGSPALLASAGVHAPVDALELMDAGADYVLLHGGFVFAGPGLPKRVNEVVQHRKLAELPGGEADPPFWRNWGWMCLLGIGMIIGGLIAWHIATSTVLLSYDEDFLGMTGSEVSAIAPHLLHFMSHDRITLAGTMISIGILYYRLAKHGLRHGLHWAKTAVLVSGAVGFPSFFLYLGYGFFDPLHAAAAAILLPMFLLSMRRNPDRPYRDPVNLRNDKTWKRSLWGQLCFIVVGISLCVGGIVIATVGVTNVFVPQDLRYLGLTRETLDLANPRLVPLIAHDRAGFGGALLADAVMILILALWGLQQGARWLWWTLLAGGAPGFLAGLGIHLSIGYTDFVHLLPAYFVFALYVAGLILLYPYLMKSEDAAVPLADEGEMPVQRGEVPVGRKLD
;
A
#
# COMPACT_ATOMS: atom_id res chain seq x y z
N MET A 1 0.46 -9.41 -0.62
CA MET A 1 1.10 -9.04 0.67
C MET A 1 1.60 -7.61 0.53
N PRO A 2 1.58 -6.77 1.57
CA PRO A 2 2.25 -5.47 1.58
C PRO A 2 3.71 -5.59 2.06
N ASP A 3 4.55 -4.58 1.80
CA ASP A 3 5.99 -4.58 2.12
C ASP A 3 6.28 -4.86 3.60
N TRP A 4 5.49 -4.29 4.51
CA TRP A 4 5.66 -4.51 5.96
C TRP A 4 5.53 -5.98 6.35
N SER A 5 4.67 -6.75 5.67
CA SER A 5 4.51 -8.18 5.93
C SER A 5 5.54 -9.02 5.17
N TYR A 6 5.83 -8.62 3.92
CA TYR A 6 6.73 -9.35 3.06
C TYR A 6 8.17 -9.29 3.58
N GLN A 7 8.71 -8.10 3.83
CA GLN A 7 10.10 -7.93 4.23
C GLN A 7 10.40 -8.46 5.63
N THR A 8 9.44 -8.36 6.56
CA THR A 8 9.65 -8.71 7.97
C THR A 8 9.31 -10.17 8.28
N LEU A 9 8.18 -10.69 7.77
CA LEU A 9 7.66 -12.01 8.14
C LEU A 9 7.98 -13.06 7.07
N PHE A 10 7.67 -12.77 5.79
CA PHE A 10 7.67 -13.80 4.75
C PHE A 10 9.04 -13.98 4.09
N ARG A 11 9.72 -12.90 3.71
CA ARG A 11 11.03 -12.93 3.03
C ARG A 11 12.07 -13.74 3.81
N PRO A 12 12.25 -13.57 5.14
CA PRO A 12 13.23 -14.35 5.90
C PRO A 12 12.96 -15.86 5.90
N LEU A 13 11.70 -16.27 5.73
CA LEU A 13 11.29 -17.68 5.67
C LEU A 13 11.39 -18.22 4.24
N LEU A 14 10.86 -17.49 3.26
CA LEU A 14 10.82 -17.89 1.86
C LEU A 14 12.21 -18.03 1.25
N PHE A 15 13.15 -17.16 1.63
CA PHE A 15 14.51 -17.18 1.10
C PHE A 15 15.37 -18.33 1.66
N ARG A 16 14.84 -19.11 2.61
CA ARG A 16 15.45 -20.35 3.09
C ARG A 16 14.96 -21.59 2.33
N LEU A 17 13.94 -21.44 1.49
CA LEU A 17 13.40 -22.52 0.66
C LEU A 17 14.06 -22.48 -0.73
N PRO A 18 14.12 -23.63 -1.45
CA PRO A 18 14.50 -23.62 -2.85
C PRO A 18 13.63 -22.64 -3.65
N ALA A 19 14.22 -21.80 -4.50
CA ALA A 19 13.55 -20.64 -5.09
C ALA A 19 12.29 -21.02 -5.89
N ARG A 20 12.32 -22.14 -6.62
CA ARG A 20 11.15 -22.66 -7.36
C ARG A 20 10.01 -23.04 -6.41
N VAL A 21 10.32 -23.64 -5.26
CA VAL A 21 9.34 -24.01 -4.22
C VAL A 21 8.78 -22.75 -3.57
N ALA A 22 9.63 -21.79 -3.20
CA ALA A 22 9.21 -20.51 -2.62
C ALA A 22 8.24 -19.77 -3.56
N ARG A 23 8.62 -19.62 -4.85
CA ARG A 23 7.78 -19.01 -5.89
C ARG A 23 6.43 -19.72 -6.00
N GLY A 24 6.44 -21.05 -6.15
CA GLY A 24 5.22 -21.85 -6.28
C GLY A 24 4.29 -21.73 -5.07
N LEU A 25 4.84 -21.77 -3.86
CA LEU A 25 4.08 -21.59 -2.62
C LEU A 25 3.46 -20.19 -2.55
N THR A 26 4.25 -19.14 -2.78
CA THR A 26 3.78 -17.75 -2.74
C THR A 26 2.66 -17.50 -3.75
N LEU A 27 2.86 -17.90 -5.01
CA LEU A 27 1.87 -17.67 -6.07
C LEU A 27 0.58 -18.45 -5.82
N ARG A 28 0.66 -19.73 -5.41
CA ARG A 28 -0.55 -20.53 -5.09
C ARG A 28 -1.31 -19.98 -3.89
N ALA A 29 -0.61 -19.53 -2.85
CA ALA A 29 -1.24 -18.93 -1.68
C ALA A 29 -1.98 -17.63 -2.07
N MET A 30 -1.31 -16.74 -2.81
CA MET A 30 -1.91 -15.49 -3.28
C MET A 30 -3.10 -15.73 -4.24
N GLY A 31 -2.94 -16.66 -5.19
CA GLY A 31 -3.99 -17.08 -6.10
C GLY A 31 -5.22 -17.60 -5.36
N THR A 32 -5.01 -18.50 -4.39
CA THR A 32 -6.07 -19.05 -3.54
C THR A 32 -6.82 -17.96 -2.78
N VAL A 33 -6.10 -17.04 -2.10
CA VAL A 33 -6.72 -15.92 -1.38
C VAL A 33 -7.57 -15.08 -2.32
N SER A 34 -7.07 -14.74 -3.52
CA SER A 34 -7.80 -13.88 -4.45
C SER A 34 -9.10 -14.49 -5.01
N ARG A 35 -9.21 -15.83 -4.99
CA ARG A 35 -10.40 -16.57 -5.46
C ARG A 35 -11.46 -16.73 -4.36
N MET A 36 -11.10 -16.55 -3.09
CA MET A 36 -12.06 -16.59 -1.98
C MET A 36 -13.02 -15.39 -2.04
N PRO A 37 -14.30 -15.54 -1.64
CA PRO A 37 -15.21 -14.41 -1.49
C PRO A 37 -14.61 -13.32 -0.59
N GLY A 38 -14.56 -12.08 -1.08
CA GLY A 38 -13.93 -10.96 -0.36
C GLY A 38 -12.39 -10.96 -0.34
N GLY A 39 -11.72 -11.98 -0.89
CA GLY A 39 -10.26 -12.08 -0.87
C GLY A 39 -9.56 -10.96 -1.65
N THR A 40 -10.10 -10.54 -2.79
CA THR A 40 -9.63 -9.37 -3.53
C THR A 40 -9.74 -8.09 -2.70
N LEU A 41 -10.83 -7.93 -1.94
CA LEU A 41 -11.01 -6.77 -1.04
C LEU A 41 -9.97 -6.79 0.08
N LEU A 42 -9.66 -7.95 0.66
CA LEU A 42 -8.61 -8.10 1.65
C LEU A 42 -7.23 -7.72 1.08
N ILE A 43 -6.90 -8.17 -0.13
CA ILE A 43 -5.63 -7.82 -0.79
C ILE A 43 -5.54 -6.30 -0.99
N LYS A 44 -6.62 -5.67 -1.45
CA LYS A 44 -6.70 -4.20 -1.60
C LYS A 44 -6.57 -3.49 -0.25
N ALA A 45 -7.27 -3.97 0.78
CA ALA A 45 -7.27 -3.37 2.11
C ALA A 45 -5.91 -3.46 2.80
N LEU A 46 -5.12 -4.50 2.56
CA LEU A 46 -3.80 -4.62 3.18
C LEU A 46 -2.72 -3.75 2.51
N GLY A 47 -2.86 -3.42 1.23
CA GLY A 47 -1.81 -2.71 0.46
C GLY A 47 -2.16 -1.29 0.00
N HIS A 48 -3.45 -0.98 -0.18
CA HIS A 48 -3.94 0.25 -0.80
C HIS A 48 -3.12 0.63 -2.06
N MET A 49 -3.25 -0.23 -3.08
CA MET A 49 -2.37 -0.25 -4.26
C MET A 49 -3.05 0.34 -5.51
N GLU A 50 -4.19 1.00 -5.36
CA GLU A 50 -4.91 1.57 -6.51
C GLU A 50 -4.17 2.80 -7.04
N PRO A 51 -3.80 2.82 -8.32
CA PRO A 51 -3.07 3.93 -8.89
C PRO A 51 -3.98 5.14 -9.11
N ALA A 52 -3.39 6.33 -9.00
CA ALA A 52 -4.13 7.55 -9.28
C ALA A 52 -4.43 7.71 -10.78
N PRO A 53 -5.61 8.25 -11.15
CA PRO A 53 -5.98 8.46 -12.56
C PRO A 53 -4.98 9.28 -13.39
N LEU A 54 -4.20 10.16 -12.75
CA LEU A 54 -3.14 10.97 -13.39
C LEU A 54 -2.00 10.12 -13.99
N LEU A 55 -1.79 8.91 -13.47
CA LEU A 55 -0.74 8.02 -13.97
C LEU A 55 -1.09 7.38 -15.30
N ALA A 56 -2.37 7.34 -15.66
CA ALA A 56 -2.82 6.56 -16.78
C ALA A 56 -2.36 7.17 -18.13
N THR A 57 -1.76 6.33 -18.97
CA THR A 57 -1.18 6.68 -20.27
C THR A 57 -1.89 5.93 -21.41
N THR A 58 -1.48 6.18 -22.65
CA THR A 58 -1.97 5.43 -23.82
C THR A 58 -0.76 4.92 -24.59
N PHE A 59 -0.68 3.60 -24.77
CA PHE A 59 0.32 2.91 -25.56
C PHE A 59 -0.33 2.41 -26.86
N ALA A 60 0.01 2.98 -28.01
CA ALA A 60 -0.50 2.55 -29.32
C ALA A 60 -2.04 2.31 -29.35
N GLY A 61 -2.80 3.23 -28.75
CA GLY A 61 -4.27 3.15 -28.63
C GLY A 61 -4.79 2.33 -27.44
N ILE A 62 -3.93 1.62 -26.72
CA ILE A 62 -4.27 0.83 -25.52
C ILE A 62 -4.14 1.72 -24.28
N ARG A 63 -5.22 1.84 -23.51
CA ARG A 63 -5.20 2.57 -22.24
C ARG A 63 -4.49 1.75 -21.16
N LEU A 64 -3.46 2.32 -20.55
CA LEU A 64 -2.74 1.73 -19.42
C LEU A 64 -3.01 2.54 -18.16
N ALA A 65 -3.33 1.88 -17.05
CA ALA A 65 -3.64 2.58 -15.79
C ALA A 65 -2.41 3.24 -15.16
N THR A 66 -1.23 2.66 -15.38
CA THR A 66 0.08 3.14 -14.89
C THR A 66 1.18 2.76 -15.88
N PRO A 67 2.36 3.40 -15.78
CA PRO A 67 3.50 3.02 -16.61
C PRO A 67 4.26 1.75 -16.11
N VAL A 68 3.74 1.05 -15.10
CA VAL A 68 4.42 -0.07 -14.45
C VAL A 68 3.75 -1.38 -14.83
N GLY A 69 4.48 -2.26 -15.51
CA GLY A 69 4.03 -3.59 -15.92
C GLY A 69 4.61 -4.71 -15.07
N LEU A 70 3.97 -5.87 -15.12
CA LEU A 70 4.48 -7.12 -14.53
C LEU A 70 5.08 -8.02 -15.63
N SER A 71 6.32 -8.47 -15.46
CA SER A 71 6.92 -9.44 -16.38
C SER A 71 6.27 -10.82 -16.28
N GLY A 72 6.11 -11.49 -17.43
CA GLY A 72 5.52 -12.83 -17.49
C GLY A 72 6.37 -13.92 -16.82
N ALA A 73 7.67 -13.67 -16.64
CA ALA A 73 8.58 -14.60 -15.99
C ALA A 73 8.33 -14.76 -14.47
N VAL A 74 7.63 -13.79 -13.85
CA VAL A 74 7.28 -13.86 -12.42
C VAL A 74 6.23 -14.93 -12.15
N ASP A 75 5.21 -15.05 -13.01
CA ASP A 75 4.10 -15.99 -12.88
C ASP A 75 3.82 -16.72 -14.21
N PRO A 76 4.76 -17.57 -14.68
CA PRO A 76 4.66 -18.22 -16.01
C PRO A 76 3.44 -19.15 -16.11
N GLU A 77 2.92 -19.61 -14.97
CA GLU A 77 1.77 -20.49 -14.86
C GLU A 77 0.43 -19.74 -14.64
N HIS A 78 0.45 -18.41 -14.52
CA HIS A 78 -0.71 -17.57 -14.20
C HIS A 78 -1.47 -18.03 -12.93
N LEU A 79 -0.73 -18.46 -11.91
CA LEU A 79 -1.30 -18.97 -10.67
C LEU A 79 -1.87 -17.86 -9.79
N ALA A 80 -1.28 -16.67 -9.88
CA ALA A 80 -1.57 -15.52 -9.03
C ALA A 80 -1.89 -14.23 -9.80
N THR A 81 -1.97 -14.26 -11.14
CA THR A 81 -2.17 -13.05 -11.96
C THR A 81 -3.36 -12.19 -11.47
N ARG A 82 -4.48 -12.80 -11.08
CA ARG A 82 -5.61 -12.12 -10.42
C ARG A 82 -5.22 -11.31 -9.19
N ALA A 83 -4.41 -11.91 -8.32
CA ALA A 83 -3.92 -11.28 -7.09
C ALA A 83 -2.88 -10.20 -7.41
N LEU A 84 -1.93 -10.49 -8.30
CA LEU A 84 -0.87 -9.58 -8.73
C LEU A 84 -1.44 -8.35 -9.42
N ALA A 85 -2.50 -8.50 -10.22
CA ALA A 85 -3.21 -7.40 -10.87
C ALA A 85 -3.78 -6.35 -9.89
N GLN A 86 -3.91 -6.68 -8.60
CA GLN A 86 -4.34 -5.76 -7.56
C GLN A 86 -3.18 -4.97 -6.92
N LEU A 87 -1.93 -5.16 -7.36
CA LEU A 87 -0.74 -4.55 -6.76
C LEU A 87 -0.30 -3.25 -7.45
N GLY A 88 -1.15 -2.64 -8.28
CA GLY A 88 -0.87 -1.35 -8.91
C GLY A 88 -0.16 -1.43 -10.27
N PHE A 89 -0.15 -2.60 -10.91
CA PHE A 89 0.31 -2.73 -12.29
C PHE A 89 -0.70 -2.13 -13.28
N GLY A 90 -0.18 -1.54 -14.36
CA GLY A 90 -0.97 -1.01 -15.47
C GLY A 90 -1.23 -2.03 -16.58
N PHE A 91 -0.39 -3.05 -16.68
CA PHE A 91 -0.47 -4.15 -17.66
C PHE A 91 0.32 -5.37 -17.15
N VAL A 92 0.09 -6.52 -17.77
CA VAL A 92 0.82 -7.76 -17.49
C VAL A 92 1.37 -8.34 -18.79
N GLU A 93 2.57 -8.87 -18.73
CA GLU A 93 3.14 -9.67 -19.80
C GLU A 93 2.90 -11.16 -19.51
N ALA A 94 2.60 -11.94 -20.54
CA ALA A 94 2.60 -13.39 -20.53
C ALA A 94 3.75 -13.88 -21.41
N GLY A 95 4.61 -14.73 -20.86
CA GLY A 95 5.73 -15.31 -21.61
C GLY A 95 7.10 -15.12 -20.96
N PRO A 96 8.19 -15.47 -21.67
CA PRO A 96 8.20 -15.83 -23.10
C PRO A 96 7.39 -17.10 -23.42
N ILE A 97 6.67 -17.06 -24.54
CA ILE A 97 5.80 -18.13 -25.05
C ILE A 97 6.49 -18.74 -26.26
N THR A 98 6.81 -20.03 -26.17
CA THR A 98 7.36 -20.82 -27.28
C THR A 98 6.32 -21.77 -27.85
N PRO A 99 6.50 -22.31 -29.07
CA PRO A 99 5.52 -23.22 -29.67
C PRO A 99 5.25 -24.46 -28.81
N ARG A 100 6.32 -25.03 -28.22
CA ARG A 100 6.27 -26.18 -27.32
C ARG A 100 6.70 -25.80 -25.90
N PRO A 101 6.22 -26.51 -24.86
CA PRO A 101 6.63 -26.27 -23.47
C PRO A 101 8.14 -26.49 -23.27
N ILE A 102 8.75 -25.70 -22.40
CA ILE A 102 10.16 -25.81 -22.00
C ILE A 102 10.25 -25.89 -20.48
N ARG A 103 10.87 -26.96 -19.96
CA ARG A 103 11.05 -27.19 -18.53
C ARG A 103 12.46 -27.71 -18.24
N HIS A 104 13.10 -27.20 -17.21
CA HIS A 104 14.36 -27.76 -16.70
C HIS A 104 14.18 -28.30 -15.28
N ALA A 105 14.90 -29.39 -14.97
CA ALA A 105 14.95 -29.94 -13.61
C ALA A 105 15.94 -29.19 -12.70
N ALA A 106 16.90 -28.47 -13.30
CA ALA A 106 17.89 -27.70 -12.56
C ALA A 106 17.24 -26.63 -11.67
N PRO A 107 17.80 -26.36 -10.48
CA PRO A 107 17.22 -25.39 -9.56
C PRO A 107 17.42 -23.96 -10.06
N ILE A 108 16.43 -23.11 -9.76
CA ILE A 108 16.61 -21.65 -9.81
C ILE A 108 17.45 -21.27 -8.58
N ARG A 109 18.51 -20.49 -8.79
CA ARG A 109 19.42 -20.03 -7.72
C ARG A 109 19.18 -18.56 -7.44
N LEU A 110 19.25 -18.19 -6.16
CA LEU A 110 19.12 -16.81 -5.69
C LEU A 110 20.47 -16.37 -5.13
N ASP A 111 20.99 -15.27 -5.67
CA ASP A 111 22.05 -14.51 -5.05
C ASP A 111 21.41 -13.34 -4.28
N VAL A 112 21.45 -13.43 -2.96
CA VAL A 112 20.79 -12.44 -2.09
C VAL A 112 21.66 -11.19 -1.91
N GLU A 113 22.98 -11.32 -2.06
CA GLU A 113 23.93 -10.21 -1.88
C GLU A 113 23.90 -9.31 -3.12
N GLU A 114 23.97 -9.91 -4.30
CA GLU A 114 23.89 -9.20 -5.58
C GLU A 114 22.44 -8.88 -6.01
N GLU A 115 21.46 -9.35 -5.23
CA GLU A 115 20.03 -9.31 -5.59
C GLU A 115 19.80 -9.83 -7.02
N ALA A 116 20.32 -11.02 -7.33
CA ALA A 116 20.22 -11.64 -8.64
C ALA A 116 19.53 -13.01 -8.59
N ILE A 117 18.85 -13.37 -9.67
CA ILE A 117 18.21 -14.67 -9.87
C ILE A 117 18.87 -15.34 -11.07
N VAL A 118 19.40 -16.54 -10.87
CA VAL A 118 19.96 -17.35 -11.94
C VAL A 118 18.97 -18.45 -12.29
N TYR A 119 18.39 -18.34 -13.48
CA TYR A 119 17.49 -19.32 -14.07
C TYR A 119 18.29 -20.33 -14.90
N PRO A 120 17.90 -21.62 -14.92
CA PRO A 120 18.49 -22.59 -15.84
C PRO A 120 18.31 -22.21 -17.32
N SER A 121 17.22 -21.52 -17.62
CA SER A 121 16.89 -20.99 -18.94
C SER A 121 15.96 -19.78 -18.77
N ALA A 122 16.15 -18.76 -19.60
CA ALA A 122 15.24 -17.61 -19.70
C ALA A 122 13.89 -17.97 -20.33
N TYR A 123 13.77 -19.16 -20.93
CA TYR A 123 12.63 -19.57 -21.75
C TYR A 123 11.75 -20.64 -21.07
N GLU A 124 11.85 -20.88 -19.76
CA GLU A 124 10.96 -21.83 -19.09
C GLU A 124 9.48 -21.41 -19.20
N ASN A 125 8.64 -22.22 -19.86
CA ASN A 125 7.24 -21.90 -20.11
C ASN A 125 6.37 -23.14 -20.43
N GLU A 126 5.04 -22.94 -20.46
CA GLU A 126 4.03 -23.98 -20.64
C GLU A 126 3.64 -24.26 -22.11
N GLY A 127 4.24 -23.55 -23.07
CA GLY A 127 3.92 -23.62 -24.49
C GLY A 127 2.73 -22.75 -24.91
N ALA A 128 2.62 -22.53 -26.22
CA ALA A 128 1.67 -21.62 -26.84
C ALA A 128 0.21 -21.96 -26.54
N GLU A 129 -0.19 -23.23 -26.66
CA GLU A 129 -1.58 -23.64 -26.43
C GLU A 129 -2.04 -23.37 -24.99
N ALA A 130 -1.18 -23.64 -24.01
CA ALA A 130 -1.51 -23.43 -22.60
C ALA A 130 -1.59 -21.94 -22.26
N ALA A 131 -0.67 -21.14 -22.80
CA ALA A 131 -0.69 -19.69 -22.67
C ALA A 131 -1.98 -19.10 -23.29
N LEU A 132 -2.31 -19.49 -24.52
CA LEU A 132 -3.50 -19.01 -25.22
C LEU A 132 -4.80 -19.32 -24.45
N ARG A 133 -4.96 -20.55 -23.95
CA ARG A 133 -6.14 -20.94 -23.17
C ARG A 133 -6.35 -20.03 -21.95
N ARG A 134 -5.28 -19.66 -21.25
CA ARG A 134 -5.35 -18.78 -20.06
C ARG A 134 -5.64 -17.33 -20.47
N MET A 135 -4.95 -16.84 -21.48
CA MET A 135 -5.12 -15.47 -21.95
C MET A 135 -6.52 -15.19 -22.50
N ARG A 136 -7.22 -16.19 -23.06
CA ARG A 136 -8.60 -16.06 -23.56
C ARG A 136 -9.66 -15.82 -22.48
N ALA A 137 -9.40 -16.26 -21.25
CA ALA A 137 -10.33 -16.12 -20.13
C ALA A 137 -9.59 -15.58 -18.89
N PRO A 138 -9.06 -14.34 -18.95
CA PRO A 138 -8.33 -13.76 -17.84
C PRO A 138 -9.27 -13.49 -16.67
N ASP A 139 -8.80 -13.69 -15.45
CA ASP A 139 -9.52 -13.39 -14.23
C ASP A 139 -9.14 -12.02 -13.64
N HIS A 140 -8.68 -11.11 -14.49
CA HIS A 140 -8.30 -9.72 -14.21
C HIS A 140 -8.65 -8.78 -15.37
N ALA A 141 -8.58 -7.46 -15.12
CA ALA A 141 -8.93 -6.43 -16.10
C ALA A 141 -7.70 -5.76 -16.79
N LEU A 142 -6.48 -6.09 -16.38
CA LEU A 142 -5.28 -5.50 -16.96
C LEU A 142 -5.05 -5.94 -18.42
N PRO A 143 -4.61 -5.04 -19.32
CA PRO A 143 -4.14 -5.40 -20.65
C PRO A 143 -3.03 -6.46 -20.60
N GLN A 144 -3.11 -7.46 -21.48
CA GLN A 144 -2.16 -8.58 -21.56
C GLN A 144 -1.25 -8.45 -22.77
N PHE A 145 0.07 -8.46 -22.56
CA PHE A 145 1.06 -8.47 -23.64
C PHE A 145 1.56 -9.91 -23.81
N ALA A 146 1.54 -10.45 -25.03
CA ALA A 146 2.08 -11.78 -25.31
C ALA A 146 3.52 -11.66 -25.79
N ARG A 147 4.49 -12.12 -24.99
CA ARG A 147 5.89 -12.23 -25.40
C ARG A 147 6.12 -13.54 -26.14
N LEU A 148 6.33 -13.46 -27.44
CA LEU A 148 6.49 -14.59 -28.35
C LEU A 148 7.97 -14.80 -28.65
N ALA A 149 8.45 -16.03 -28.47
CA ALA A 149 9.83 -16.40 -28.74
C ALA A 149 9.90 -17.70 -29.55
N PRO A 150 10.87 -17.86 -30.45
CA PRO A 150 11.16 -19.15 -31.04
C PRO A 150 11.76 -20.09 -29.98
N SER A 151 11.85 -21.38 -30.30
CA SER A 151 12.61 -22.32 -29.47
C SER A 151 14.09 -21.88 -29.38
N PRO A 152 14.76 -21.99 -28.22
CA PRO A 152 16.12 -21.47 -28.03
C PRO A 152 17.16 -21.99 -29.03
N ASP A 153 17.03 -23.25 -29.44
CA ASP A 153 17.94 -23.91 -30.38
C ASP A 153 17.45 -23.87 -31.84
N ALA A 154 16.39 -23.10 -32.13
CA ALA A 154 15.85 -23.00 -33.48
C ALA A 154 16.84 -22.27 -34.40
N ASP A 155 17.13 -22.89 -35.54
CA ASP A 155 17.87 -22.21 -36.60
C ASP A 155 17.04 -21.04 -37.18
N ARG A 156 17.64 -20.26 -38.08
CA ARG A 156 16.98 -19.07 -38.65
C ARG A 156 15.67 -19.39 -39.36
N VAL A 157 15.59 -20.49 -40.11
CA VAL A 157 14.39 -20.85 -40.88
C VAL A 157 13.30 -21.30 -39.93
N GLN A 158 13.64 -22.22 -39.02
CA GLN A 158 12.73 -22.71 -38.00
C GLN A 158 12.21 -21.56 -37.12
N ALA A 159 13.08 -20.63 -36.70
CA ALA A 159 12.67 -19.51 -35.87
C ALA A 159 11.67 -18.57 -36.58
N ILE A 160 11.83 -18.35 -37.90
CA ILE A 160 10.86 -17.58 -38.71
C ILE A 160 9.51 -18.31 -38.73
N GLU A 161 9.51 -19.61 -39.00
CA GLU A 161 8.29 -20.42 -39.08
C GLU A 161 7.56 -20.47 -37.73
N GLU A 162 8.30 -20.72 -36.65
CA GLU A 162 7.76 -20.78 -35.29
C GLU A 162 7.17 -19.43 -34.85
N LEU A 163 7.89 -18.33 -35.08
CA LEU A 163 7.37 -16.99 -34.78
C LEU A 163 6.16 -16.65 -35.64
N GLY A 164 6.16 -17.00 -36.94
CA GLY A 164 5.00 -16.83 -37.82
C GLY A 164 3.76 -17.55 -37.27
N ALA A 165 3.91 -18.82 -36.88
CA ALA A 165 2.81 -19.61 -36.31
C ALA A 165 2.29 -19.01 -34.98
N LEU A 166 3.18 -18.49 -34.12
CA LEU A 166 2.78 -17.80 -32.90
C LEU A 166 2.06 -16.48 -33.21
N LEU A 167 2.54 -15.70 -34.18
CA LEU A 167 1.89 -14.46 -34.60
C LEU A 167 0.50 -14.71 -35.19
N ASP A 168 0.33 -15.78 -35.95
CA ASP A 168 -0.99 -16.24 -36.41
C ASP A 168 -1.91 -16.58 -35.23
N MET A 169 -1.38 -17.32 -34.25
CA MET A 169 -2.13 -17.80 -33.10
C MET A 169 -2.58 -16.68 -32.16
N PHE A 170 -1.74 -15.68 -31.89
CA PHE A 170 -2.01 -14.61 -30.92
C PHE A 170 -2.47 -13.30 -31.57
N GLY A 171 -2.18 -13.08 -32.85
CA GLY A 171 -2.44 -11.82 -33.55
C GLY A 171 -3.92 -11.49 -33.73
N GLY A 172 -4.81 -12.48 -33.74
CA GLY A 172 -6.26 -12.30 -33.82
C GLY A 172 -6.98 -12.26 -32.47
N GLU A 173 -6.29 -12.56 -31.37
CA GLU A 173 -6.93 -12.85 -30.09
C GLU A 173 -7.35 -11.58 -29.35
N HIS A 174 -8.65 -11.35 -29.17
CA HIS A 174 -9.17 -10.11 -28.58
C HIS A 174 -8.65 -9.81 -27.17
N SER A 175 -8.35 -10.83 -26.38
CA SER A 175 -7.85 -10.68 -25.01
C SER A 175 -6.36 -10.34 -24.91
N VAL A 176 -5.63 -10.43 -26.03
CA VAL A 176 -4.23 -10.00 -26.15
C VAL A 176 -4.22 -8.54 -26.59
N ALA A 177 -3.63 -7.65 -25.80
CA ALA A 177 -3.58 -6.23 -26.13
C ALA A 177 -2.45 -5.92 -27.11
N ALA A 178 -1.26 -6.49 -26.89
CA ALA A 178 -0.07 -6.25 -27.71
C ALA A 178 0.81 -7.50 -27.82
N LEU A 179 1.68 -7.52 -28.82
CA LEU A 179 2.63 -8.60 -29.08
C LEU A 179 4.05 -8.08 -28.84
N VAL A 180 4.84 -8.81 -28.04
CA VAL A 180 6.27 -8.58 -27.86
C VAL A 180 7.01 -9.70 -28.58
N ILE A 181 7.84 -9.38 -29.56
CA ILE A 181 8.40 -10.36 -30.50
C ILE A 181 9.90 -10.48 -30.26
N GLU A 182 10.35 -11.66 -29.87
CA GLU A 182 11.77 -11.98 -29.67
C GLU A 182 12.39 -12.47 -30.98
N GLY A 183 12.53 -11.51 -31.91
CA GLY A 183 13.06 -11.77 -33.25
C GLY A 183 14.59 -11.78 -33.31
N VAL A 184 15.28 -11.06 -32.43
CA VAL A 184 16.74 -10.87 -32.52
C VAL A 184 17.47 -11.56 -31.38
N SER A 185 18.73 -11.95 -31.63
CA SER A 185 19.57 -12.65 -30.66
C SER A 185 21.05 -12.38 -30.89
N ALA A 186 21.80 -12.21 -29.79
CA ALA A 186 23.26 -12.10 -29.82
C ALA A 186 23.96 -13.38 -30.29
N ALA A 187 23.28 -14.54 -30.22
CA ALA A 187 23.82 -15.82 -30.68
C ALA A 187 23.79 -15.99 -32.21
N ARG A 188 23.07 -15.12 -32.94
CA ARG A 188 22.99 -15.13 -34.40
C ARG A 188 23.97 -14.13 -35.01
N SER A 189 24.33 -14.34 -36.28
CA SER A 189 25.13 -13.36 -37.01
C SER A 189 24.37 -12.04 -37.19
N ARG A 190 25.10 -10.95 -37.42
CA ARG A 190 24.51 -9.64 -37.73
C ARG A 190 23.54 -9.72 -38.91
N ASP A 191 23.96 -10.33 -40.01
CA ASP A 191 23.15 -10.45 -41.24
C ASP A 191 21.89 -11.29 -41.01
N ASP A 192 21.97 -12.34 -40.19
CA ASP A 192 20.80 -13.15 -39.83
C ASP A 192 19.78 -12.37 -39.01
N ASN A 193 20.24 -11.52 -38.08
CA ASN A 193 19.35 -10.66 -37.29
C ASN A 193 18.65 -9.62 -38.17
N VAL A 194 19.37 -8.97 -39.08
CA VAL A 194 18.79 -8.03 -40.06
C VAL A 194 17.78 -8.74 -40.96
N HIS A 195 18.13 -9.93 -41.46
CA HIS A 195 17.22 -10.74 -42.27
C HIS A 195 15.95 -11.11 -41.50
N MET A 196 16.08 -11.58 -40.26
CA MET A 196 14.95 -11.92 -39.39
C MET A 196 14.03 -10.72 -39.16
N ALA A 197 14.58 -9.56 -38.81
CA ALA A 197 13.80 -8.33 -38.61
C ALA A 197 13.04 -7.92 -39.88
N SER A 198 13.68 -8.00 -41.05
CA SER A 198 13.04 -7.72 -42.34
C SER A 198 11.89 -8.69 -42.64
N ARG A 199 12.09 -9.99 -42.40
CA ARG A 199 11.06 -11.02 -42.61
C ARG A 199 9.87 -10.85 -41.67
N LEU A 200 10.12 -10.56 -40.39
CA LEU A 200 9.07 -10.26 -39.41
C LEU A 200 8.31 -9.00 -39.81
N THR A 201 9.00 -7.94 -40.24
CA THR A 201 8.36 -6.71 -40.71
C THR A 201 7.43 -7.00 -41.89
N ALA A 202 7.91 -7.70 -42.92
CA ALA A 202 7.09 -8.09 -44.06
C ALA A 202 5.87 -8.96 -43.67
N TYR A 203 6.03 -9.84 -42.68
CA TYR A 203 4.94 -10.65 -42.15
C TYR A 203 3.88 -9.78 -41.44
N LEU A 204 4.32 -8.80 -40.65
CA LEU A 204 3.44 -7.92 -39.88
C LEU A 204 2.71 -6.88 -40.74
N THR A 205 3.23 -6.53 -41.92
CA THR A 205 2.54 -5.67 -42.90
C THR A 205 1.38 -6.38 -43.62
N GLY A 206 1.22 -7.70 -43.44
CA GLY A 206 0.20 -8.49 -44.10
C GLY A 206 -1.25 -8.11 -43.74
N PRO A 207 -2.23 -8.48 -44.58
CA PRO A 207 -3.65 -8.23 -44.30
C PRO A 207 -4.09 -8.99 -43.03
N ASN A 208 -4.88 -8.34 -42.17
CA ASN A 208 -5.36 -8.82 -40.86
C ASN A 208 -4.42 -8.67 -39.64
N ARG A 209 -3.44 -7.77 -39.68
CA ARG A 209 -2.59 -7.45 -38.51
C ARG A 209 -2.86 -6.04 -38.00
N SER A 210 -3.47 -5.95 -36.81
CA SER A 210 -3.91 -4.69 -36.20
C SER A 210 -3.41 -4.47 -34.77
N LYS A 211 -2.69 -5.44 -34.18
CA LYS A 211 -2.19 -5.32 -32.82
C LYS A 211 -0.86 -4.56 -32.80
N PRO A 212 -0.64 -3.67 -31.82
CA PRO A 212 0.67 -3.09 -31.57
C PRO A 212 1.72 -4.18 -31.36
N CYS A 213 2.84 -4.06 -32.07
CA CYS A 213 3.96 -5.00 -32.02
C CYS A 213 5.21 -4.31 -31.50
N LEU A 214 5.87 -4.91 -30.51
CA LEU A 214 7.13 -4.44 -29.97
C LEU A 214 8.24 -5.44 -30.26
N LEU A 215 9.44 -4.95 -30.63
CA LEU A 215 10.62 -5.81 -30.78
C LEU A 215 11.31 -5.97 -29.43
N TYR A 216 11.50 -7.22 -28.98
CA TYR A 216 12.29 -7.51 -27.79
C TYR A 216 13.78 -7.51 -28.14
N VAL A 217 14.57 -6.76 -27.37
CA VAL A 217 16.01 -6.59 -27.55
C VAL A 217 16.72 -7.16 -26.31
N PRO A 218 17.45 -8.28 -26.43
CA PRO A 218 18.26 -8.83 -25.34
C PRO A 218 19.33 -7.85 -24.83
N LEU A 219 19.70 -7.94 -23.55
CA LEU A 219 20.72 -7.06 -22.97
C LEU A 219 22.13 -7.27 -23.55
N ASP A 220 22.42 -8.48 -24.00
CA ASP A 220 23.69 -8.85 -24.63
C ASP A 220 23.70 -8.58 -26.14
N PHE A 221 22.61 -8.05 -26.71
CA PHE A 221 22.55 -7.72 -28.14
C PHE A 221 23.49 -6.55 -28.47
N PRO A 222 24.43 -6.66 -29.41
CA PRO A 222 25.42 -5.61 -29.67
C PRO A 222 24.82 -4.25 -30.08
N ASP A 223 25.34 -3.15 -29.53
CA ASP A 223 24.82 -1.79 -29.74
C ASP A 223 24.94 -1.32 -31.20
N GLU A 224 26.02 -1.72 -31.89
CA GLU A 224 26.20 -1.44 -33.31
C GLU A 224 25.10 -2.08 -34.16
N TRP A 225 24.73 -3.32 -33.83
CA TRP A 225 23.68 -4.05 -34.54
C TRP A 225 22.30 -3.48 -34.21
N LEU A 226 22.11 -3.05 -32.95
CA LEU A 226 20.88 -2.37 -32.54
C LEU A 226 20.70 -1.08 -33.33
N THR A 227 21.75 -0.26 -33.46
CA THR A 227 21.70 1.00 -34.20
C THR A 227 21.25 0.80 -35.64
N GLU A 228 21.80 -0.20 -36.32
CA GLU A 228 21.39 -0.55 -37.70
C GLU A 228 19.94 -1.04 -37.79
N LEU A 229 19.50 -1.87 -36.84
CA LEU A 229 18.10 -2.31 -36.77
C LEU A 229 17.16 -1.13 -36.57
N LEU A 230 17.52 -0.16 -35.72
CA LEU A 230 16.70 1.03 -35.47
C LEU A 230 16.60 1.92 -36.71
N GLN A 231 17.66 2.05 -37.50
CA GLN A 231 17.67 2.83 -38.74
C GLN A 231 16.83 2.20 -39.85
N THR A 232 16.59 0.90 -39.78
CA THR A 232 15.83 0.13 -40.79
C THR A 232 14.44 -0.29 -40.31
N ALA A 233 14.12 -0.11 -39.03
CA ALA A 233 12.83 -0.44 -38.46
C ALA A 233 11.72 0.50 -38.99
N ASP A 234 10.69 -0.09 -39.57
CA ASP A 234 9.51 0.65 -40.01
C ASP A 234 8.62 1.02 -38.81
N SER A 235 8.52 2.32 -38.51
CA SER A 235 7.71 2.86 -37.42
C SER A 235 6.20 2.67 -37.62
N SER A 236 5.75 2.34 -38.84
CA SER A 236 4.35 1.98 -39.09
C SER A 236 4.02 0.54 -38.66
N VAL A 237 5.05 -0.31 -38.52
CA VAL A 237 4.92 -1.72 -38.13
C VAL A 237 5.29 -1.91 -36.66
N TRP A 238 6.43 -1.38 -36.24
CA TRP A 238 6.94 -1.51 -34.87
C TRP A 238 6.44 -0.35 -34.01
N SER A 239 5.51 -0.64 -33.11
CA SER A 239 4.97 0.34 -32.16
C SER A 239 5.94 0.68 -31.02
N GLY A 240 6.97 -0.14 -30.82
CA GLY A 240 7.87 0.00 -29.69
C GLY A 240 9.01 -1.02 -29.63
N PHE A 241 9.81 -0.87 -28.59
CA PHE A 241 10.90 -1.80 -28.23
C PHE A 241 10.79 -2.16 -26.75
N VAL A 242 11.18 -3.39 -26.43
CA VAL A 242 11.35 -3.87 -25.05
C VAL A 242 12.81 -4.20 -24.84
N ILE A 243 13.48 -3.47 -23.94
CA ILE A 243 14.84 -3.83 -23.50
C ILE A 243 14.71 -4.91 -22.43
N GLY A 244 15.23 -6.09 -22.75
CA GLY A 244 15.21 -7.27 -21.90
C GLY A 244 16.00 -7.11 -20.61
N ASP A 245 15.98 -8.14 -19.79
CA ASP A 245 16.55 -8.15 -18.44
C ASP A 245 17.46 -9.34 -18.15
N ALA A 246 17.40 -10.37 -18.98
CA ALA A 246 18.22 -11.56 -18.86
C ALA A 246 19.58 -11.36 -19.54
N ILE A 247 20.64 -11.75 -18.83
CA ILE A 247 22.00 -11.87 -19.35
C ILE A 247 22.33 -13.35 -19.45
N GLY A 248 22.62 -13.83 -20.67
CA GLY A 248 23.01 -15.21 -20.90
C GLY A 248 24.40 -15.53 -20.35
N GLY A 249 24.58 -16.73 -19.82
CA GLY A 249 25.86 -17.22 -19.30
C GLY A 249 25.97 -18.75 -19.37
N LYS A 250 27.15 -19.27 -19.01
CA LYS A 250 27.44 -20.72 -19.05
C LYS A 250 26.51 -21.56 -18.17
N GLU A 251 25.98 -20.96 -17.11
CA GLU A 251 25.16 -21.64 -16.11
C GLU A 251 23.65 -21.38 -16.25
N GLY A 252 23.24 -20.69 -17.32
CA GLY A 252 21.85 -20.29 -17.57
C GLY A 252 21.73 -18.80 -17.82
N ALA A 253 20.64 -18.18 -17.34
CA ALA A 253 20.37 -16.76 -17.51
C ALA A 253 20.28 -16.05 -16.16
N THR A 254 21.02 -14.96 -16.00
CA THR A 254 20.99 -14.12 -14.81
C THR A 254 20.06 -12.94 -15.02
N VAL A 255 19.22 -12.66 -14.02
CA VAL A 255 18.39 -11.47 -13.94
C VAL A 255 18.62 -10.82 -12.59
N GLY A 256 19.15 -9.60 -12.56
CA GLY A 256 19.45 -8.91 -11.32
C GLY A 256 19.75 -7.43 -11.50
N ARG A 257 20.37 -6.86 -10.48
CA ARG A 257 20.78 -5.45 -10.43
C ARG A 257 21.83 -5.10 -11.49
N ASP A 258 22.68 -6.05 -11.83
CA ASP A 258 23.76 -5.95 -12.82
C ASP A 258 23.27 -5.57 -14.23
N GLY A 259 22.08 -6.02 -14.62
CA GLY A 259 21.46 -5.67 -15.90
C GLY A 259 21.05 -4.20 -16.05
N LYS A 260 20.96 -3.44 -14.95
CA LYS A 260 20.46 -2.05 -14.97
C LYS A 260 21.30 -1.13 -15.85
N SER A 261 22.63 -1.17 -15.70
CA SER A 261 23.52 -0.26 -16.43
C SER A 261 23.48 -0.50 -17.94
N ALA A 262 23.47 -1.77 -18.36
CA ALA A 262 23.31 -2.13 -19.77
C ALA A 262 21.93 -1.69 -20.31
N CYS A 263 20.87 -1.88 -19.52
CA CYS A 263 19.53 -1.44 -19.90
C CYS A 263 19.44 0.08 -20.05
N LEU A 264 20.00 0.85 -19.12
CA LEU A 264 20.06 2.32 -19.20
C LEU A 264 20.74 2.78 -20.49
N ALA A 265 21.91 2.22 -20.80
CA ALA A 265 22.65 2.56 -22.02
C ALA A 265 21.84 2.26 -23.29
N LYS A 266 21.19 1.08 -23.36
CA LYS A 266 20.34 0.70 -24.50
C LYS A 266 19.08 1.52 -24.61
N VAL A 267 18.44 1.86 -23.50
CA VAL A 267 17.26 2.74 -23.48
C VAL A 267 17.62 4.11 -24.06
N ALA A 268 18.73 4.70 -23.62
CA ALA A 268 19.22 5.97 -24.16
C ALA A 268 19.58 5.85 -25.66
N LEU A 269 20.23 4.75 -26.07
CA LEU A 269 20.54 4.48 -27.47
C LEU A 269 19.27 4.43 -28.34
N VAL A 270 18.29 3.61 -27.96
CA VAL A 270 17.01 3.50 -28.69
C VAL A 270 16.31 4.85 -28.75
N ARG A 271 16.21 5.57 -27.62
CA ARG A 271 15.53 6.88 -27.60
C ARG A 271 16.23 7.91 -28.50
N SER A 272 17.55 7.86 -28.62
CA SER A 272 18.33 8.79 -29.45
C SER A 272 18.33 8.46 -30.95
N GLN A 273 18.24 7.17 -31.31
CA GLN A 273 18.42 6.72 -32.71
C GLN A 273 17.10 6.33 -33.41
N ALA A 274 16.08 5.93 -32.65
CA ALA A 274 14.85 5.42 -33.26
C ALA A 274 13.99 6.54 -33.83
N ALA A 275 13.52 6.36 -35.07
CA ALA A 275 12.58 7.28 -35.71
C ALA A 275 11.18 7.21 -35.08
N GLY A 276 10.47 8.34 -35.05
CA GLY A 276 9.04 8.38 -34.68
C GLY A 276 8.72 8.26 -33.19
N SER A 277 9.72 8.35 -32.30
CA SER A 277 9.55 8.26 -30.84
C SER A 277 8.76 7.02 -30.42
N PRO A 278 9.27 5.80 -30.70
CA PRO A 278 8.57 4.57 -30.40
C PRO A 278 8.35 4.41 -28.89
N ALA A 279 7.35 3.61 -28.50
CA ALA A 279 7.17 3.26 -27.10
C ALA A 279 8.35 2.40 -26.62
N LEU A 280 8.88 2.71 -25.44
CA LEU A 280 10.06 2.03 -24.92
C LEU A 280 9.80 1.46 -23.52
N LEU A 281 9.88 0.14 -23.42
CA LEU A 281 9.74 -0.61 -22.17
C LEU A 281 11.12 -1.05 -21.69
N ALA A 282 11.42 -0.79 -20.42
CA ALA A 282 12.65 -1.26 -19.77
C ALA A 282 12.34 -2.32 -18.71
N SER A 283 12.96 -3.49 -18.81
CA SER A 283 12.68 -4.61 -17.88
C SER A 283 13.78 -4.89 -16.84
N ALA A 284 14.99 -4.36 -17.03
CA ALA A 284 16.14 -4.78 -16.23
C ALA A 284 16.38 -3.92 -14.98
N GLY A 285 16.72 -4.58 -13.87
CA GLY A 285 17.38 -3.91 -12.75
C GLY A 285 16.52 -2.92 -11.93
N VAL A 286 15.19 -3.03 -11.98
CA VAL A 286 14.28 -2.20 -11.17
C VAL A 286 14.06 -2.83 -9.79
N HIS A 287 14.84 -2.41 -8.80
CA HIS A 287 14.78 -2.93 -7.41
C HIS A 287 14.14 -1.93 -6.44
N ALA A 288 14.18 -0.64 -6.76
CA ALA A 288 13.61 0.44 -5.98
C ALA A 288 13.01 1.52 -6.89
N PRO A 289 12.18 2.43 -6.37
CA PRO A 289 11.59 3.49 -7.19
C PRO A 289 12.58 4.36 -7.95
N VAL A 290 13.76 4.65 -7.37
CA VAL A 290 14.82 5.38 -8.06
C VAL A 290 15.30 4.69 -9.34
N ASP A 291 15.31 3.36 -9.37
CA ASP A 291 15.77 2.61 -10.54
C ASP A 291 14.81 2.80 -11.73
N ALA A 292 13.50 2.86 -11.45
CA ALA A 292 12.49 3.13 -12.47
C ALA A 292 12.59 4.57 -12.99
N LEU A 293 12.85 5.54 -12.10
CA LEU A 293 13.06 6.93 -12.51
C LEU A 293 14.27 7.08 -13.42
N GLU A 294 15.41 6.50 -13.07
CA GLU A 294 16.62 6.58 -13.89
C GLU A 294 16.40 5.99 -15.29
N LEU A 295 15.65 4.89 -15.41
CA LEU A 295 15.27 4.33 -16.72
C LEU A 295 14.32 5.25 -17.50
N MET A 296 13.37 5.89 -16.82
CA MET A 296 12.48 6.87 -17.44
C MET A 296 13.24 8.12 -17.89
N ASP A 297 14.21 8.59 -17.10
CA ASP A 297 15.10 9.71 -17.44
C ASP A 297 16.00 9.39 -18.64
N ALA A 298 16.45 8.13 -18.76
CA ALA A 298 17.14 7.66 -19.96
C ALA A 298 16.22 7.58 -21.20
N GLY A 299 14.90 7.66 -21.02
CA GLY A 299 13.92 7.73 -22.10
C GLY A 299 12.92 6.58 -22.16
N ALA A 300 12.86 5.69 -21.17
CA ALA A 300 11.81 4.67 -21.11
C ALA A 300 10.43 5.29 -20.81
N ASP A 301 9.40 4.85 -21.51
CA ASP A 301 8.01 5.27 -21.23
C ASP A 301 7.39 4.39 -20.12
N TYR A 302 7.87 3.16 -20.02
CA TYR A 302 7.29 2.10 -19.21
C TYR A 302 8.40 1.25 -18.57
N VAL A 303 8.12 0.70 -17.40
CA VAL A 303 9.01 -0.27 -16.75
C VAL A 303 8.29 -1.60 -16.52
N LEU A 304 8.99 -2.71 -16.73
CA LEU A 304 8.47 -4.06 -16.52
C LEU A 304 9.20 -4.69 -15.33
N LEU A 305 8.47 -5.04 -14.28
CA LEU A 305 9.08 -5.55 -13.05
C LEU A 305 9.28 -7.07 -13.10
N HIS A 306 10.52 -7.52 -12.85
CA HIS A 306 10.89 -8.94 -12.78
C HIS A 306 11.71 -9.27 -11.51
N GLY A 307 13.03 -9.49 -11.61
CA GLY A 307 13.86 -9.96 -10.50
C GLY A 307 13.83 -9.03 -9.27
N GLY A 308 13.94 -7.71 -9.49
CA GLY A 308 13.88 -6.72 -8.42
C GLY A 308 12.54 -6.71 -7.67
N PHE A 309 11.42 -7.08 -8.30
CA PHE A 309 10.14 -7.26 -7.61
C PHE A 309 10.16 -8.40 -6.60
N VAL A 310 10.88 -9.49 -6.89
CA VAL A 310 11.06 -10.60 -5.95
C VAL A 310 11.85 -10.14 -4.72
N PHE A 311 12.89 -9.33 -4.88
CA PHE A 311 13.69 -8.86 -3.74
C PHE A 311 13.02 -7.74 -2.94
N ALA A 312 12.46 -6.76 -3.64
CA ALA A 312 11.83 -5.57 -3.07
C ALA A 312 10.46 -5.85 -2.47
N GLY A 313 9.74 -6.82 -3.04
CA GLY A 313 8.44 -7.25 -2.59
C GLY A 313 7.25 -6.57 -3.30
N PRO A 314 6.05 -7.00 -2.94
CA PRO A 314 4.79 -6.66 -3.61
C PRO A 314 4.37 -5.19 -3.52
N GLY A 315 4.98 -4.37 -2.65
CA GLY A 315 4.75 -2.94 -2.60
C GLY A 315 5.51 -2.13 -3.66
N LEU A 316 6.50 -2.72 -4.34
CA LEU A 316 7.33 -2.02 -5.33
C LEU A 316 6.52 -1.30 -6.44
N PRO A 317 5.49 -1.90 -7.08
CA PRO A 317 4.78 -1.22 -8.15
C PRO A 317 4.07 0.05 -7.66
N LYS A 318 3.46 0.00 -6.45
CA LYS A 318 2.88 1.17 -5.80
C LYS A 318 3.94 2.24 -5.53
N ARG A 319 5.09 1.87 -4.96
CA ARG A 319 6.15 2.85 -4.65
C ARG A 319 6.71 3.51 -5.92
N VAL A 320 6.84 2.78 -7.02
CA VAL A 320 7.19 3.34 -8.33
C VAL A 320 6.10 4.32 -8.80
N ASN A 321 4.83 3.91 -8.74
CA ASN A 321 3.69 4.76 -9.12
C ASN A 321 3.62 6.07 -8.29
N GLU A 322 3.85 6.00 -6.98
CA GLU A 322 3.85 7.16 -6.08
C GLU A 322 4.94 8.18 -6.48
N VAL A 323 6.13 7.70 -6.84
CA VAL A 323 7.24 8.55 -7.29
C VAL A 323 6.95 9.18 -8.66
N VAL A 324 6.42 8.42 -9.61
CA VAL A 324 5.99 8.95 -10.92
C VAL A 324 4.88 9.97 -10.76
N GLN A 325 3.93 9.72 -9.86
CA GLN A 325 2.85 10.64 -9.52
C GLN A 325 3.42 11.96 -8.97
N HIS A 326 4.34 11.87 -8.01
CA HIS A 326 4.98 13.03 -7.40
C HIS A 326 5.66 13.90 -8.48
N ARG A 327 6.42 13.28 -9.40
CA ARG A 327 7.06 13.99 -10.51
C ARG A 327 6.05 14.70 -11.42
N LYS A 328 5.01 13.99 -11.88
CA LYS A 328 3.95 14.58 -12.71
C LYS A 328 3.25 15.75 -12.02
N LEU A 329 3.04 15.67 -10.71
CA LEU A 329 2.41 16.74 -9.94
C LEU A 329 3.33 17.95 -9.75
N ALA A 330 4.64 17.75 -9.67
CA ALA A 330 5.62 18.83 -9.58
C ALA A 330 5.69 19.66 -10.87
N GLU A 331 5.40 19.06 -12.02
CA GLU A 331 5.35 19.72 -13.33
C GLU A 331 4.05 20.52 -13.57
N LEU A 332 2.99 20.29 -12.78
CA LEU A 332 1.73 21.01 -12.94
C LEU A 332 1.82 22.44 -12.39
N PRO A 333 1.45 23.47 -13.17
CA PRO A 333 1.50 24.85 -12.71
C PRO A 333 0.51 25.09 -11.56
N GLY A 334 1.03 25.62 -10.45
CA GLY A 334 0.25 26.12 -9.33
C GLY A 334 0.15 25.15 -8.14
N GLY A 335 0.67 25.58 -6.99
CA GLY A 335 0.21 25.08 -5.71
C GLY A 335 -1.25 25.49 -5.54
N GLU A 336 -2.17 24.53 -5.43
CA GLU A 336 -3.56 24.86 -5.13
C GLU A 336 -3.64 25.60 -3.80
N ALA A 337 -4.36 26.72 -3.77
CA ALA A 337 -4.61 27.44 -2.54
C ALA A 337 -5.23 26.52 -1.47
N ASP A 338 -4.82 26.72 -0.23
CA ASP A 338 -5.37 25.97 0.89
C ASP A 338 -6.91 26.05 0.92
N PRO A 339 -7.61 24.91 1.08
CA PRO A 339 -9.05 24.95 1.14
C PRO A 339 -9.50 25.72 2.39
N PRO A 340 -10.59 26.51 2.30
CA PRO A 340 -11.15 27.23 3.44
C PRO A 340 -11.37 26.29 4.64
N PHE A 341 -11.11 26.79 5.85
CA PHE A 341 -11.23 26.03 7.09
C PHE A 341 -12.59 25.29 7.20
N TRP A 342 -13.68 26.00 6.90
CA TRP A 342 -15.05 25.49 7.03
C TRP A 342 -15.52 24.55 5.92
N ARG A 343 -14.66 24.22 4.95
CA ARG A 343 -15.04 23.32 3.86
C ARG A 343 -15.38 21.93 4.41
N ASN A 344 -14.38 21.25 4.99
CA ASN A 344 -14.50 19.89 5.53
C ASN A 344 -13.66 19.72 6.81
N TRP A 345 -12.40 20.11 6.75
CA TRP A 345 -11.40 19.76 7.77
C TRP A 345 -11.56 20.55 9.07
N GLY A 346 -12.04 21.79 9.03
CA GLY A 346 -12.29 22.60 10.23
C GLY A 346 -13.35 22.01 11.15
N TRP A 347 -14.40 21.39 10.60
CA TRP A 347 -15.43 20.70 11.38
C TRP A 347 -14.85 19.50 12.15
N MET A 348 -13.94 18.75 11.53
CA MET A 348 -13.25 17.65 12.20
C MET A 348 -12.25 18.14 13.25
N CYS A 349 -11.59 19.28 13.02
CA CYS A 349 -10.78 19.92 14.06
C CYS A 349 -11.62 20.28 15.29
N LEU A 350 -12.82 20.86 15.09
CA LEU A 350 -13.74 21.17 16.19
C LEU A 350 -14.23 19.91 16.91
N LEU A 351 -14.57 18.85 16.17
CA LEU A 351 -14.92 17.57 16.76
C LEU A 351 -13.78 17.02 17.61
N GLY A 352 -12.55 17.02 17.10
CA GLY A 352 -11.37 16.57 17.83
C GLY A 352 -11.12 17.37 19.11
N ILE A 353 -11.25 18.70 19.04
CA ILE A 353 -11.17 19.58 20.22
C ILE A 353 -12.29 19.26 21.22
N GLY A 354 -13.51 19.06 20.74
CA GLY A 354 -14.66 18.67 21.57
C GLY A 354 -14.43 17.37 22.31
N MET A 355 -13.86 16.35 21.65
CA MET A 355 -13.48 15.08 22.27
C MET A 355 -12.38 15.25 23.34
N ILE A 356 -11.38 16.09 23.09
CA ILE A 356 -10.34 16.40 24.08
C ILE A 356 -10.96 17.09 25.31
N ILE A 357 -11.79 18.11 25.12
CA ILE A 357 -12.46 18.82 26.21
C ILE A 357 -13.37 17.87 27.00
N GLY A 358 -14.18 17.07 26.29
CA GLY A 358 -15.04 16.06 26.91
C GLY A 358 -14.25 15.05 27.72
N GLY A 359 -13.12 14.56 27.20
CA GLY A 359 -12.23 13.65 27.92
C GLY A 359 -11.60 14.30 29.16
N LEU A 360 -11.17 15.57 29.10
CA LEU A 360 -10.66 16.29 30.26
C LEU A 360 -11.73 16.49 31.34
N ILE A 361 -12.96 16.79 30.95
CA ILE A 361 -14.11 16.90 31.86
C ILE A 361 -14.41 15.55 32.50
N ALA A 362 -14.48 14.47 31.71
CA ALA A 362 -14.71 13.12 32.19
C ALA A 362 -13.62 12.67 33.17
N TRP A 363 -12.35 12.97 32.87
CA TRP A 363 -11.23 12.71 33.78
C TRP A 363 -11.40 13.46 35.11
N HIS A 364 -11.75 14.75 35.05
CA HIS A 364 -11.95 15.55 36.24
C HIS A 364 -13.09 15.01 37.11
N ILE A 365 -14.22 14.63 36.51
CA ILE A 365 -15.36 14.01 37.21
C ILE A 365 -14.94 12.68 37.85
N ALA A 366 -14.23 11.83 37.10
CA ALA A 366 -13.82 10.51 37.56
C ALA A 366 -12.78 10.54 38.69
N THR A 367 -12.05 11.65 38.85
CA THR A 367 -11.09 11.86 39.95
C THR A 367 -11.66 12.62 41.15
N SER A 368 -12.85 13.22 41.01
CA SER A 368 -13.47 14.05 42.05
C SER A 368 -14.69 13.37 42.66
N THR A 369 -15.85 13.43 42.00
CA THR A 369 -17.11 12.95 42.56
C THR A 369 -17.43 11.51 42.20
N VAL A 370 -16.79 10.95 41.16
CA VAL A 370 -17.00 9.60 40.58
C VAL A 370 -18.43 9.37 40.10
N LEU A 371 -19.46 9.57 40.92
CA LEU A 371 -20.88 9.58 40.59
C LEU A 371 -21.38 11.01 40.40
N LEU A 372 -22.24 11.21 39.40
CA LEU A 372 -22.93 12.47 39.14
C LEU A 372 -24.35 12.43 39.73
N SER A 373 -25.00 13.59 39.84
CA SER A 373 -26.34 13.67 40.45
C SER A 373 -27.37 12.77 39.75
N TYR A 374 -27.31 12.65 38.42
CA TYR A 374 -28.20 11.76 37.68
C TYR A 374 -27.84 10.27 37.84
N ASP A 375 -26.58 9.95 38.17
CA ASP A 375 -26.18 8.59 38.53
C ASP A 375 -26.81 8.22 39.89
N GLU A 376 -26.75 9.12 40.86
CA GLU A 376 -27.38 8.95 42.17
C GLU A 376 -28.91 8.87 42.08
N ASP A 377 -29.54 9.72 41.26
CA ASP A 377 -30.99 9.66 40.99
C ASP A 377 -31.40 8.33 40.35
N PHE A 378 -30.59 7.81 39.42
CA PHE A 378 -30.83 6.51 38.80
C PHE A 378 -30.69 5.38 39.82
N LEU A 379 -29.66 5.40 40.66
CA LEU A 379 -29.45 4.38 41.68
C LEU A 379 -30.42 4.50 42.85
N GLY A 380 -30.94 5.70 43.14
CA GLY A 380 -31.64 5.99 44.39
C GLY A 380 -30.71 5.90 45.61
N MET A 381 -29.40 6.07 45.41
CA MET A 381 -28.35 5.95 46.43
C MET A 381 -27.30 7.04 46.23
N THR A 382 -26.82 7.61 47.33
CA THR A 382 -25.69 8.53 47.34
C THR A 382 -24.37 7.78 47.15
N GLY A 383 -23.32 8.46 46.70
CA GLY A 383 -22.00 7.85 46.59
C GLY A 383 -21.46 7.30 47.91
N SER A 384 -21.82 7.90 49.04
CA SER A 384 -21.44 7.38 50.37
C SER A 384 -22.08 6.02 50.67
N GLU A 385 -23.32 5.81 50.25
CA GLU A 385 -24.04 4.54 50.41
C GLU A 385 -23.52 3.49 49.44
N VAL A 386 -23.18 3.87 48.21
CA VAL A 386 -22.53 2.97 47.23
C VAL A 386 -21.16 2.50 47.73
N SER A 387 -20.37 3.40 48.32
CA SER A 387 -19.07 3.05 48.92
C SER A 387 -19.20 2.10 50.11
N ALA A 388 -20.35 2.09 50.79
CA ALA A 388 -20.61 1.17 51.90
C ALA A 388 -20.92 -0.26 51.43
N ILE A 389 -21.38 -0.44 50.18
CA ILE A 389 -21.60 -1.78 49.58
C ILE A 389 -20.26 -2.50 49.37
N ALA A 390 -19.29 -1.81 48.77
CA ALA A 390 -17.94 -2.32 48.58
C ALA A 390 -16.92 -1.17 48.58
N PRO A 391 -15.85 -1.25 49.40
CA PRO A 391 -14.82 -0.21 49.48
C PRO A 391 -14.15 0.10 48.13
N HIS A 392 -14.03 -0.89 47.26
CA HIS A 392 -13.37 -0.76 45.96
C HIS A 392 -14.31 -0.42 44.80
N LEU A 393 -15.62 -0.33 45.03
CA LEU A 393 -16.61 -0.18 43.95
C LEU A 393 -16.48 1.16 43.23
N LEU A 394 -16.39 2.28 43.96
CA LEU A 394 -16.20 3.59 43.36
C LEU A 394 -14.82 3.73 42.67
N HIS A 395 -13.78 3.12 43.25
CA HIS A 395 -12.46 3.08 42.62
C HIS A 395 -12.48 2.31 41.29
N PHE A 396 -13.23 1.22 41.22
CA PHE A 396 -13.42 0.43 40.01
C PHE A 396 -14.18 1.21 38.93
N MET A 397 -15.26 1.92 39.30
CA MET A 397 -15.99 2.79 38.37
C MET A 397 -15.13 3.96 37.88
N SER A 398 -14.37 4.58 38.78
CA SER A 398 -13.39 5.63 38.44
C SER A 398 -12.35 5.12 37.43
N HIS A 399 -11.89 3.88 37.58
CA HIS A 399 -10.98 3.23 36.63
C HIS A 399 -11.55 3.17 35.20
N ASP A 400 -12.81 2.73 35.03
CA ASP A 400 -13.42 2.62 33.71
C ASP A 400 -13.60 4.01 33.08
N ARG A 401 -14.04 5.00 33.87
CA ARG A 401 -14.24 6.39 33.42
C ARG A 401 -12.94 7.11 33.07
N ILE A 402 -11.86 6.94 33.85
CA ILE A 402 -10.54 7.51 33.54
C ILE A 402 -9.97 6.88 32.28
N THR A 403 -10.12 5.57 32.11
CA THR A 403 -9.65 4.88 30.91
C THR A 403 -10.41 5.35 29.66
N LEU A 404 -11.74 5.49 29.74
CA LEU A 404 -12.56 6.12 28.70
C LEU A 404 -12.11 7.55 28.41
N ALA A 405 -11.87 8.37 29.44
CA ALA A 405 -11.41 9.75 29.29
C ALA A 405 -10.07 9.83 28.53
N GLY A 406 -9.12 8.96 28.85
CA GLY A 406 -7.85 8.84 28.11
C GLY A 406 -8.05 8.51 26.64
N THR A 407 -8.95 7.57 26.32
CA THR A 407 -9.33 7.22 24.95
C THR A 407 -10.03 8.38 24.22
N MET A 408 -10.89 9.15 24.91
CA MET A 408 -11.52 10.34 24.32
C MET A 408 -10.49 11.43 23.96
N ILE A 409 -9.47 11.63 24.81
CA ILE A 409 -8.38 12.56 24.51
C ILE A 409 -7.55 12.06 23.33
N SER A 410 -7.23 10.75 23.31
CA SER A 410 -6.54 10.07 22.21
C SER A 410 -7.25 10.28 20.87
N ILE A 411 -8.53 9.90 20.76
CA ILE A 411 -9.30 10.02 19.52
C ILE A 411 -9.45 11.47 19.08
N GLY A 412 -9.59 12.39 20.03
CA GLY A 412 -9.66 13.82 19.75
C GLY A 412 -8.38 14.38 19.13
N ILE A 413 -7.22 13.96 19.63
CA ILE A 413 -5.91 14.30 19.05
C ILE A 413 -5.78 13.72 17.64
N LEU A 414 -6.14 12.45 17.46
CA LEU A 414 -6.08 11.78 16.16
C LEU A 414 -6.99 12.48 15.14
N TYR A 415 -8.24 12.76 15.48
CA TYR A 415 -9.17 13.52 14.61
C TYR A 415 -8.63 14.90 14.24
N TYR A 416 -8.11 15.66 15.21
CA TYR A 416 -7.53 16.98 14.94
C TYR A 416 -6.33 16.89 13.98
N ARG A 417 -5.42 15.94 14.21
CA ARG A 417 -4.21 15.77 13.39
C ARG A 417 -4.54 15.29 11.97
N LEU A 418 -5.40 14.29 11.83
CA LEU A 418 -5.84 13.79 10.52
C LEU A 418 -6.69 14.82 9.78
N ALA A 419 -7.44 15.67 10.47
CA ALA A 419 -8.12 16.81 9.84
C ALA A 419 -7.10 17.79 9.25
N LYS A 420 -6.15 18.24 10.07
CA LYS A 420 -5.17 19.28 9.70
C LYS A 420 -4.21 18.85 8.59
N HIS A 421 -3.75 17.60 8.61
CA HIS A 421 -2.73 17.10 7.68
C HIS A 421 -3.27 16.13 6.63
N GLY A 422 -4.42 15.51 6.85
CA GLY A 422 -5.05 14.57 5.92
C GLY A 422 -6.22 15.19 5.15
N LEU A 423 -7.32 15.47 5.85
CA LEU A 423 -8.56 15.99 5.22
C LEU A 423 -8.35 17.34 4.54
N ARG A 424 -7.52 18.23 5.12
CA ARG A 424 -7.14 19.50 4.49
C ARG A 424 -6.51 19.30 3.11
N HIS A 425 -5.73 18.25 2.94
CA HIS A 425 -5.04 17.96 1.68
C HIS A 425 -5.78 16.93 0.81
N GLY A 426 -6.96 16.47 1.24
CA GLY A 426 -7.79 15.52 0.48
C GLY A 426 -7.22 14.10 0.42
N LEU A 427 -6.41 13.69 1.40
CA LEU A 427 -5.81 12.36 1.40
C LEU A 427 -6.86 11.26 1.60
N HIS A 428 -6.99 10.36 0.63
CA HIS A 428 -7.96 9.26 0.65
C HIS A 428 -7.91 8.45 1.94
N TRP A 429 -6.72 7.96 2.31
CA TRP A 429 -6.57 7.08 3.47
C TRP A 429 -6.98 7.76 4.78
N ALA A 430 -6.70 9.07 4.93
CA ALA A 430 -7.04 9.82 6.13
C ALA A 430 -8.55 10.03 6.24
N LYS A 431 -9.21 10.30 5.10
CA LYS A 431 -10.67 10.34 5.00
C LYS A 431 -11.28 8.99 5.39
N THR A 432 -10.74 7.88 4.87
CA THR A 432 -11.23 6.54 5.20
C THR A 432 -11.03 6.22 6.68
N ALA A 433 -9.87 6.55 7.25
CA ALA A 433 -9.60 6.35 8.67
C ALA A 433 -10.62 7.08 9.56
N VAL A 434 -10.86 8.37 9.30
CA VAL A 434 -11.83 9.18 10.04
C VAL A 434 -13.26 8.67 9.85
N LEU A 435 -13.64 8.33 8.62
CA LEU A 435 -14.98 7.82 8.31
C LEU A 435 -15.27 6.51 9.03
N VAL A 436 -14.35 5.53 8.96
CA VAL A 436 -14.54 4.22 9.59
C VAL A 436 -14.52 4.35 11.11
N SER A 437 -13.62 5.16 11.66
CA SER A 437 -13.59 5.48 13.10
C SER A 437 -14.94 6.05 13.59
N GLY A 438 -15.49 7.05 12.88
CA GLY A 438 -16.80 7.62 13.23
C GLY A 438 -17.95 6.64 13.05
N ALA A 439 -17.91 5.80 12.01
CA ALA A 439 -18.91 4.76 11.76
C ALA A 439 -18.92 3.67 12.84
N VAL A 440 -17.82 3.49 13.58
CA VAL A 440 -17.75 2.62 14.76
C VAL A 440 -18.17 3.38 16.02
N GLY A 441 -17.62 4.58 16.23
CA GLY A 441 -17.75 5.33 17.48
C GLY A 441 -19.14 5.91 17.74
N PHE A 442 -19.82 6.48 16.73
CA PHE A 442 -21.17 7.02 16.96
C PHE A 442 -22.21 5.93 17.28
N PRO A 443 -22.23 4.78 16.57
CA PRO A 443 -23.15 3.70 16.92
C PRO A 443 -22.86 3.03 18.26
N SER A 444 -21.64 3.12 18.81
CA SER A 444 -21.33 2.46 20.10
C SER A 444 -22.13 3.03 21.27
N PHE A 445 -22.64 4.26 21.16
CA PHE A 445 -23.62 4.84 22.09
C PHE A 445 -24.85 3.95 22.29
N PHE A 446 -25.29 3.23 21.25
CA PHE A 446 -26.50 2.42 21.32
C PHE A 446 -26.29 1.06 22.01
N LEU A 447 -25.04 0.66 22.28
CA LEU A 447 -24.71 -0.66 22.83
C LEU A 447 -25.31 -0.88 24.23
N TYR A 448 -25.47 0.17 25.02
CA TYR A 448 -25.93 0.07 26.40
C TYR A 448 -27.37 0.57 26.63
N LEU A 449 -28.04 1.14 25.63
CA LEU A 449 -29.45 1.58 25.76
C LEU A 449 -30.39 0.43 26.13
N GLY A 450 -30.04 -0.82 25.77
CA GLY A 450 -30.78 -2.02 26.15
C GLY A 450 -30.75 -2.36 27.64
N TYR A 451 -29.89 -1.70 28.44
CA TYR A 451 -29.74 -1.94 29.87
C TYR A 451 -30.54 -1.00 30.77
N GLY A 452 -31.36 -0.12 30.18
CA GLY A 452 -32.27 0.75 30.94
C GLY A 452 -31.60 1.95 31.63
N PHE A 453 -30.30 2.19 31.37
CA PHE A 453 -29.60 3.42 31.77
C PHE A 453 -29.43 4.36 30.58
N PHE A 454 -29.72 5.64 30.79
CA PHE A 454 -29.53 6.69 29.80
C PHE A 454 -28.55 7.72 30.37
N ASP A 455 -27.40 7.88 29.71
CA ASP A 455 -26.42 8.90 30.08
C ASP A 455 -26.70 10.21 29.32
N PRO A 456 -27.15 11.29 30.01
CA PRO A 456 -27.46 12.55 29.37
C PRO A 456 -26.23 13.31 28.85
N LEU A 457 -25.07 13.17 29.49
CA LEU A 457 -23.84 13.83 29.06
C LEU A 457 -23.31 13.21 27.77
N HIS A 458 -23.30 11.89 27.67
CA HIS A 458 -22.94 11.18 26.45
C HIS A 458 -23.92 11.48 25.32
N ALA A 459 -25.23 11.50 25.60
CA ALA A 459 -26.24 11.87 24.60
C ALA A 459 -26.07 13.31 24.10
N ALA A 460 -25.79 14.26 25.00
CA ALA A 460 -25.51 15.65 24.64
C ALA A 460 -24.23 15.76 23.80
N ALA A 461 -23.16 15.07 24.19
CA ALA A 461 -21.91 15.03 23.43
C ALA A 461 -22.14 14.47 22.01
N ALA A 462 -22.85 13.34 21.88
CA ALA A 462 -23.18 12.75 20.59
C ALA A 462 -24.01 13.70 19.71
N ALA A 463 -25.02 14.36 20.28
CA ALA A 463 -25.87 15.32 19.58
C ALA A 463 -25.10 16.56 19.06
N ILE A 464 -24.09 17.01 19.80
CA ILE A 464 -23.25 18.15 19.41
C ILE A 464 -22.20 17.73 18.36
N LEU A 465 -21.57 16.56 18.53
CA LEU A 465 -20.42 16.14 17.73
C LEU A 465 -20.83 15.47 16.41
N LEU A 466 -21.97 14.77 16.35
CA LEU A 466 -22.42 14.10 15.13
C LEU A 466 -22.63 15.06 13.94
N PRO A 467 -23.26 16.24 14.09
CA PRO A 467 -23.35 17.22 13.01
C PRO A 467 -21.97 17.64 12.48
N MET A 468 -20.98 17.83 13.36
CA MET A 468 -19.61 18.18 12.95
C MET A 468 -18.96 17.07 12.12
N PHE A 469 -19.17 15.80 12.51
CA PHE A 469 -18.71 14.64 11.75
C PHE A 469 -19.33 14.61 10.35
N LEU A 470 -20.66 14.72 10.26
CA LEU A 470 -21.40 14.69 8.99
C LEU A 470 -20.98 15.84 8.06
N LEU A 471 -20.81 17.05 8.61
CA LEU A 471 -20.33 18.21 7.87
C LEU A 471 -18.91 18.01 7.35
N SER A 472 -18.04 17.34 8.11
CA SER A 472 -16.68 17.04 7.66
C SER A 472 -16.63 16.03 6.51
N MET A 473 -17.55 15.05 6.50
CA MET A 473 -17.57 14.02 5.46
C MET A 473 -18.22 14.48 4.14
N ARG A 474 -18.92 15.62 4.14
CA ARG A 474 -19.62 16.16 2.97
C ARG A 474 -18.66 16.58 1.87
N ARG A 475 -18.84 16.06 0.65
CA ARG A 475 -18.11 16.50 -0.57
C ARG A 475 -16.59 16.56 -0.39
N ASN A 476 -16.04 15.58 0.33
CA ASN A 476 -14.62 15.55 0.63
C ASN A 476 -13.80 15.08 -0.59
N PRO A 477 -12.97 15.96 -1.21
CA PRO A 477 -12.24 15.62 -2.42
C PRO A 477 -11.22 14.51 -2.15
N ASP A 478 -10.99 13.71 -3.16
CA ASP A 478 -9.91 12.73 -3.17
C ASP A 478 -8.76 13.30 -4.02
N ARG A 479 -7.59 13.44 -3.41
CA ARG A 479 -6.43 14.09 -4.02
C ARG A 479 -5.19 13.20 -3.88
N PRO A 480 -4.35 13.18 -4.93
CA PRO A 480 -3.11 12.44 -4.87
C PRO A 480 -2.15 13.05 -3.84
N TYR A 481 -1.29 12.20 -3.27
CA TYR A 481 -0.23 12.65 -2.37
C TYR A 481 0.79 13.50 -3.14
N ARG A 482 1.20 14.64 -2.56
CA ARG A 482 2.03 15.65 -3.23
C ARG A 482 3.41 15.81 -2.63
N ASP A 483 3.64 15.36 -1.39
CA ASP A 483 4.95 15.51 -0.78
C ASP A 483 5.92 14.44 -1.31
N PRO A 484 7.23 14.62 -1.14
CA PRO A 484 8.22 13.64 -1.53
C PRO A 484 7.98 12.26 -0.89
N VAL A 485 8.31 11.22 -1.65
CA VAL A 485 8.10 9.81 -1.28
C VAL A 485 9.42 9.04 -1.31
N ASN A 486 9.46 7.88 -0.65
CA ASN A 486 10.68 7.10 -0.49
C ASN A 486 11.20 6.52 -1.81
N LEU A 487 12.47 6.81 -2.15
CA LEU A 487 13.10 6.38 -3.39
C LEU A 487 13.90 5.07 -3.30
N ARG A 488 14.36 4.68 -2.10
CA ARG A 488 15.38 3.63 -1.92
C ARG A 488 14.93 2.54 -0.94
N ASN A 489 15.48 1.32 -1.07
CA ASN A 489 15.26 0.22 -0.13
C ASN A 489 16.35 0.18 0.95
N ASP A 490 16.66 1.32 1.54
CA ASP A 490 17.79 1.47 2.46
C ASP A 490 17.53 0.80 3.83
N LYS A 491 18.53 0.84 4.72
CA LYS A 491 18.40 0.28 6.07
C LYS A 491 17.33 1.01 6.90
N THR A 492 17.12 2.30 6.64
CA THR A 492 16.12 3.13 7.33
C THR A 492 14.71 2.67 7.00
N TRP A 493 14.40 2.51 5.72
CA TRP A 493 13.15 1.95 5.22
C TRP A 493 12.93 0.52 5.71
N LYS A 494 13.93 -0.38 5.61
CA LYS A 494 13.78 -1.77 6.10
C LYS A 494 13.47 -1.83 7.61
N ARG A 495 14.06 -0.94 8.42
CA ARG A 495 13.75 -0.82 9.85
C ARG A 495 12.36 -0.25 10.10
N SER A 496 11.92 0.73 9.31
CA SER A 496 10.60 1.33 9.46
C SER A 496 9.47 0.34 9.20
N LEU A 497 9.68 -0.66 8.32
CA LEU A 497 8.72 -1.74 8.09
C LEU A 497 8.44 -2.58 9.34
N TRP A 498 9.44 -2.78 10.21
CA TRP A 498 9.22 -3.40 11.53
C TRP A 498 8.41 -2.50 12.45
N GLY A 499 8.68 -1.19 12.45
CA GLY A 499 7.90 -0.22 13.20
C GLY A 499 6.45 -0.13 12.72
N GLN A 500 6.23 -0.21 11.40
CA GLN A 500 4.91 -0.31 10.78
C GLN A 500 4.19 -1.58 11.22
N LEU A 501 4.87 -2.73 11.19
CA LEU A 501 4.31 -3.99 11.70
C LEU A 501 3.90 -3.87 13.17
N CYS A 502 4.73 -3.26 14.03
CA CYS A 502 4.37 -3.02 15.43
C CYS A 502 3.05 -2.24 15.55
N PHE A 503 2.88 -1.15 14.80
CA PHE A 503 1.64 -0.35 14.84
C PHE A 503 0.42 -1.06 14.23
N ILE A 504 0.62 -1.93 13.25
CA ILE A 504 -0.46 -2.78 12.72
C ILE A 504 -0.90 -3.78 13.79
N VAL A 505 0.05 -4.42 14.49
CA VAL A 505 -0.27 -5.33 15.59
C VAL A 505 -0.93 -4.58 16.76
N VAL A 506 -0.49 -3.36 17.07
CA VAL A 506 -1.16 -2.47 18.04
C VAL A 506 -2.60 -2.21 17.63
N GLY A 507 -2.84 -1.75 16.39
CA GLY A 507 -4.19 -1.48 15.88
C GLY A 507 -5.09 -2.72 15.93
N ILE A 508 -4.62 -3.88 15.48
CA ILE A 508 -5.37 -5.14 15.54
C ILE A 508 -5.66 -5.53 16.99
N SER A 509 -4.66 -5.47 17.88
CA SER A 509 -4.81 -5.86 19.28
C SER A 509 -5.81 -4.96 20.01
N LEU A 510 -5.76 -3.65 19.77
CA LEU A 510 -6.72 -2.70 20.32
C LEU A 510 -8.12 -2.89 19.74
N CYS A 511 -8.25 -3.26 18.46
CA CYS A 511 -9.55 -3.61 17.88
C CYS A 511 -10.16 -4.82 18.60
N VAL A 512 -9.37 -5.89 18.77
CA VAL A 512 -9.81 -7.08 19.51
C VAL A 512 -10.16 -6.72 20.95
N GLY A 513 -9.32 -5.92 21.62
CA GLY A 513 -9.58 -5.43 22.98
C GLY A 513 -10.88 -4.64 23.08
N GLY A 514 -11.11 -3.67 22.20
CA GLY A 514 -12.33 -2.87 22.16
C GLY A 514 -13.59 -3.72 21.95
N ILE A 515 -13.55 -4.68 21.02
CA ILE A 515 -14.65 -5.63 20.78
C ILE A 515 -14.91 -6.49 22.01
N VAL A 516 -13.86 -7.05 22.63
CA VAL A 516 -14.00 -7.89 23.82
C VAL A 516 -14.57 -7.09 24.99
N ILE A 517 -14.05 -5.90 25.26
CA ILE A 517 -14.52 -5.03 26.35
C ILE A 517 -15.98 -4.62 26.11
N ALA A 518 -16.33 -4.20 24.89
CA ALA A 518 -17.70 -3.85 24.55
C ALA A 518 -18.64 -5.06 24.72
N THR A 519 -18.24 -6.25 24.24
CA THR A 519 -19.02 -7.48 24.33
C THR A 519 -19.22 -7.90 25.79
N VAL A 520 -18.17 -7.87 26.61
CA VAL A 520 -18.27 -8.14 28.05
C VAL A 520 -19.19 -7.11 28.71
N GLY A 521 -19.03 -5.82 28.39
CA GLY A 521 -19.87 -4.73 28.90
C GLY A 521 -21.36 -4.92 28.62
N VAL A 522 -21.72 -5.52 27.47
CA VAL A 522 -23.12 -5.83 27.10
C VAL A 522 -23.53 -7.29 27.33
N THR A 523 -22.79 -8.05 28.14
CA THR A 523 -23.17 -9.43 28.47
C THR A 523 -22.98 -9.74 29.96
N ASN A 524 -21.75 -10.06 30.35
CA ASN A 524 -21.42 -10.49 31.70
C ASN A 524 -21.07 -9.33 32.64
N VAL A 525 -20.76 -8.15 32.06
CA VAL A 525 -20.30 -6.90 32.68
C VAL A 525 -18.96 -7.03 33.38
N PHE A 526 -18.74 -8.10 34.15
CA PHE A 526 -17.54 -8.38 34.91
C PHE A 526 -16.78 -9.59 34.35
N VAL A 527 -15.45 -9.52 34.42
CA VAL A 527 -14.56 -10.69 34.32
C VAL A 527 -14.22 -11.19 35.73
N PRO A 528 -13.73 -12.43 35.90
CA PRO A 528 -13.41 -12.99 37.23
C PRO A 528 -12.42 -12.15 38.05
N GLN A 529 -11.50 -11.46 37.38
CA GLN A 529 -10.52 -10.55 37.97
C GLN A 529 -11.21 -9.36 38.65
N ASP A 530 -12.28 -8.81 38.04
CA ASP A 530 -13.01 -7.67 38.56
C ASP A 530 -13.69 -8.03 39.88
N LEU A 531 -14.39 -9.17 39.91
CA LEU A 531 -15.08 -9.65 41.11
C LEU A 531 -14.10 -9.97 42.25
N ARG A 532 -12.91 -10.48 41.92
CA ARG A 532 -11.82 -10.68 42.89
C ARG A 532 -11.33 -9.36 43.49
N TYR A 533 -11.16 -8.32 42.66
CA TYR A 533 -10.75 -7.00 43.11
C TYR A 533 -11.83 -6.32 43.98
N LEU A 534 -13.11 -6.47 43.59
CA LEU A 534 -14.24 -5.94 44.36
C LEU A 534 -14.49 -6.70 45.67
N GLY A 535 -14.04 -7.96 45.77
CA GLY A 535 -14.31 -8.83 46.91
C GLY A 535 -15.77 -9.28 47.02
N LEU A 536 -16.53 -9.24 45.92
CA LEU A 536 -17.96 -9.51 45.86
C LEU A 536 -18.32 -10.42 44.68
N THR A 537 -19.50 -11.05 44.75
CA THR A 537 -20.09 -11.75 43.59
C THR A 537 -21.10 -10.85 42.87
N ARG A 538 -21.42 -11.20 41.62
CA ARG A 538 -22.45 -10.50 40.84
C ARG A 538 -23.80 -10.53 41.55
N GLU A 539 -24.19 -11.66 42.11
CA GLU A 539 -25.47 -11.82 42.82
C GLU A 539 -25.56 -10.87 44.01
N THR A 540 -24.43 -10.64 44.71
CA THR A 540 -24.40 -9.73 45.85
C THR A 540 -24.57 -8.27 45.42
N LEU A 541 -24.01 -7.88 44.28
CA LEU A 541 -24.22 -6.55 43.70
C LEU A 541 -25.67 -6.34 43.24
N ASP A 542 -26.26 -7.33 42.57
CA ASP A 542 -27.65 -7.27 42.11
C ASP A 542 -28.64 -7.20 43.29
N LEU A 543 -28.34 -7.92 44.39
CA LEU A 543 -29.13 -7.84 45.63
C LEU A 543 -28.97 -6.50 46.35
N ALA A 544 -27.78 -5.89 46.30
CA ALA A 544 -27.53 -4.59 46.91
C ALA A 544 -28.28 -3.47 46.18
N ASN A 545 -28.21 -3.45 44.84
CA ASN A 545 -29.04 -2.58 44.01
C ASN A 545 -29.08 -3.10 42.55
N PRO A 546 -30.26 -3.45 42.00
CA PRO A 546 -30.37 -4.02 40.66
C PRO A 546 -29.99 -3.04 39.53
N ARG A 547 -29.78 -1.75 39.84
CA ARG A 547 -29.39 -0.70 38.90
C ARG A 547 -27.88 -0.45 38.85
N LEU A 548 -27.09 -1.00 39.76
CA LEU A 548 -25.62 -0.84 39.75
C LEU A 548 -24.98 -1.49 38.53
N VAL A 549 -25.39 -2.72 38.20
CA VAL A 549 -24.82 -3.46 37.06
C VAL A 549 -25.13 -2.75 35.72
N PRO A 550 -26.37 -2.29 35.44
CA PRO A 550 -26.64 -1.42 34.30
C PRO A 550 -25.78 -0.17 34.21
N LEU A 551 -25.53 0.51 35.34
CA LEU A 551 -24.69 1.69 35.39
C LEU A 551 -23.23 1.35 35.02
N ILE A 552 -22.67 0.26 35.55
CA ILE A 552 -21.29 -0.16 35.21
C ILE A 552 -21.19 -0.66 33.76
N ALA A 553 -22.22 -1.36 33.28
CA ALA A 553 -22.27 -1.86 31.90
C ALA A 553 -22.13 -0.75 30.86
N HIS A 554 -22.73 0.41 31.11
CA HIS A 554 -22.68 1.55 30.19
C HIS A 554 -21.25 2.09 30.03
N ASP A 555 -20.52 2.26 31.14
CA ASP A 555 -19.14 2.78 31.16
C ASP A 555 -18.22 1.85 30.35
N ARG A 556 -18.37 0.52 30.52
CA ARG A 556 -17.58 -0.49 29.79
C ARG A 556 -17.93 -0.60 28.32
N ALA A 557 -19.21 -0.61 27.99
CA ALA A 557 -19.66 -0.66 26.59
C ALA A 557 -19.21 0.60 25.82
N GLY A 558 -19.33 1.77 26.46
CA GLY A 558 -18.85 3.05 25.94
C GLY A 558 -17.33 3.04 25.73
N PHE A 559 -16.57 2.61 26.73
CA PHE A 559 -15.12 2.48 26.64
C PHE A 559 -14.69 1.53 25.52
N GLY A 560 -15.25 0.32 25.44
CA GLY A 560 -14.92 -0.65 24.39
C GLY A 560 -15.19 -0.11 22.98
N GLY A 561 -16.30 0.60 22.80
CA GLY A 561 -16.64 1.27 21.54
C GLY A 561 -15.68 2.40 21.16
N ALA A 562 -15.34 3.26 22.11
CA ALA A 562 -14.37 4.34 21.90
C ALA A 562 -12.98 3.79 21.57
N LEU A 563 -12.55 2.73 22.27
CA LEU A 563 -11.27 2.06 22.02
C LEU A 563 -11.22 1.44 20.63
N LEU A 564 -12.32 0.80 20.18
CA LEU A 564 -12.42 0.25 18.83
C LEU A 564 -12.33 1.33 17.75
N ALA A 565 -12.97 2.49 17.96
CA ALA A 565 -12.89 3.62 17.04
C ALA A 565 -11.44 4.12 16.90
N ASP A 566 -10.74 4.30 18.03
CA ASP A 566 -9.31 4.65 18.06
C ASP A 566 -8.44 3.62 17.34
N ALA A 567 -8.67 2.33 17.64
CA ALA A 567 -7.89 1.23 17.13
C ALA A 567 -7.96 1.13 15.60
N VAL A 568 -9.16 1.28 15.03
CA VAL A 568 -9.34 1.22 13.58
C VAL A 568 -8.68 2.41 12.89
N MET A 569 -8.71 3.60 13.49
CA MET A 569 -8.01 4.77 12.95
C MET A 569 -6.49 4.57 12.96
N ILE A 570 -5.92 4.09 14.07
CA ILE A 570 -4.48 3.75 14.16
C ILE A 570 -4.11 2.67 13.14
N LEU A 571 -4.95 1.65 12.99
CA LEU A 571 -4.72 0.55 12.06
C LEU A 571 -4.70 1.04 10.60
N ILE A 572 -5.67 1.84 10.17
CA ILE A 572 -5.71 2.38 8.81
C ILE A 572 -4.53 3.32 8.55
N LEU A 573 -4.18 4.17 9.52
CA LEU A 573 -2.98 5.02 9.45
C LEU A 573 -1.72 4.17 9.27
N ALA A 574 -1.56 3.11 10.05
CA ALA A 574 -0.40 2.23 9.97
C ALA A 574 -0.36 1.43 8.66
N LEU A 575 -1.52 1.02 8.13
CA LEU A 575 -1.60 0.28 6.87
C LEU A 575 -1.28 1.18 5.66
N TRP A 576 -1.80 2.41 5.61
CA TRP A 576 -1.85 3.20 4.37
C TRP A 576 -1.16 4.56 4.44
N GLY A 577 -0.96 5.12 5.64
CA GLY A 577 -0.56 6.52 5.80
C GLY A 577 0.94 6.78 5.93
N LEU A 578 1.75 5.78 6.25
CA LEU A 578 3.18 5.97 6.54
C LEU A 578 3.99 6.32 5.29
N GLN A 579 4.53 7.55 5.25
CA GLN A 579 5.42 8.04 4.21
C GLN A 579 6.71 8.62 4.79
N GLN A 580 7.83 8.47 4.07
CA GLN A 580 9.13 8.97 4.53
C GLN A 580 9.09 10.49 4.71
N GLY A 581 9.70 10.98 5.79
CA GLY A 581 9.74 12.42 6.07
C GLY A 581 8.41 13.05 6.51
N ALA A 582 7.31 12.28 6.61
CA ALA A 582 6.03 12.75 7.12
C ALA A 582 6.04 12.89 8.65
N ARG A 583 6.81 13.86 9.15
CA ARG A 583 7.08 14.12 10.58
C ARG A 583 5.82 14.20 11.44
N TRP A 584 4.75 14.75 10.87
CA TRP A 584 3.47 14.91 11.56
C TRP A 584 2.85 13.57 11.95
N LEU A 585 3.09 12.49 11.19
CA LEU A 585 2.60 11.14 11.51
C LEU A 585 3.25 10.60 12.78
N TRP A 586 4.56 10.80 12.95
CA TRP A 586 5.27 10.35 14.14
C TRP A 586 4.69 11.01 15.40
N TRP A 587 4.49 12.33 15.35
CA TRP A 587 3.85 13.07 16.44
C TRP A 587 2.39 12.69 16.65
N THR A 588 1.68 12.31 15.58
CA THR A 588 0.29 11.85 15.66
C THR A 588 0.21 10.50 16.36
N LEU A 589 1.12 9.57 16.05
CA LEU A 589 1.20 8.28 16.72
C LEU A 589 1.62 8.44 18.19
N LEU A 590 2.60 9.31 18.49
CA LEU A 590 3.01 9.61 19.87
C LEU A 590 1.87 10.25 20.68
N ALA A 591 1.31 11.35 20.18
CA ALA A 591 0.31 12.10 20.93
C ALA A 591 -1.05 11.39 20.95
N GLY A 592 -1.37 10.57 19.94
CA GLY A 592 -2.58 9.76 19.90
C GLY A 592 -2.54 8.63 20.92
N GLY A 593 -1.48 7.83 20.98
CA GLY A 593 -1.42 6.70 21.91
C GLY A 593 -1.19 7.07 23.37
N ALA A 594 -0.40 8.11 23.65
CA ALA A 594 0.06 8.40 25.01
C ALA A 594 -1.06 8.63 26.05
N PRO A 595 -2.12 9.42 25.79
CA PRO A 595 -3.19 9.64 26.75
C PRO A 595 -3.92 8.35 27.16
N GLY A 596 -4.19 7.46 26.20
CA GLY A 596 -4.85 6.18 26.47
C GLY A 596 -4.02 5.27 27.37
N PHE A 597 -2.70 5.14 27.10
CA PHE A 597 -1.82 4.33 27.95
C PHE A 597 -1.59 4.94 29.33
N LEU A 598 -1.41 6.27 29.41
CA LEU A 598 -1.24 6.97 30.68
C LEU A 598 -2.49 6.83 31.56
N ALA A 599 -3.68 6.96 30.97
CA ALA A 599 -4.94 6.74 31.67
C ALA A 599 -5.07 5.29 32.14
N GLY A 600 -5.02 4.35 31.20
CA GLY A 600 -5.26 2.93 31.48
C GLY A 600 -4.23 2.36 32.47
N LEU A 601 -2.94 2.48 32.19
CA LEU A 601 -1.91 1.92 33.09
C LEU A 601 -1.81 2.70 34.40
N GLY A 602 -1.93 4.04 34.34
CA GLY A 602 -1.81 4.91 35.52
C GLY A 602 -2.90 4.66 36.55
N ILE A 603 -4.16 4.55 36.12
CA ILE A 603 -5.27 4.38 37.05
C ILE A 603 -5.22 3.01 37.74
N HIS A 604 -4.92 1.93 37.02
CA HIS A 604 -4.74 0.59 37.61
C HIS A 604 -3.68 0.55 38.70
N LEU A 605 -2.53 1.22 38.47
CA LEU A 605 -1.47 1.34 39.47
C LEU A 605 -1.94 2.14 40.69
N SER A 606 -2.69 3.22 40.48
CA SER A 606 -3.13 4.10 41.58
C SER A 606 -4.22 3.49 42.47
N ILE A 607 -5.10 2.64 41.92
CA ILE A 607 -6.16 1.95 42.70
C ILE A 607 -5.73 0.56 43.21
N GLY A 608 -4.54 0.10 42.84
CA GLY A 608 -4.03 -1.23 43.21
C GLY A 608 -4.63 -2.39 42.42
N TYR A 609 -5.39 -2.13 41.34
CA TYR A 609 -5.92 -3.17 40.46
C TYR A 609 -4.83 -3.67 39.51
N THR A 610 -3.93 -4.51 40.01
CA THR A 610 -2.66 -4.86 39.35
C THR A 610 -2.52 -6.35 39.00
N ASP A 611 -3.65 -7.05 38.77
CA ASP A 611 -3.63 -8.45 38.34
C ASP A 611 -2.82 -8.60 37.04
N PHE A 612 -1.81 -9.47 37.07
CA PHE A 612 -0.86 -9.61 35.97
C PHE A 612 -1.52 -10.10 34.68
N VAL A 613 -2.46 -11.04 34.78
CA VAL A 613 -3.15 -11.60 33.61
C VAL A 613 -4.07 -10.54 32.99
N HIS A 614 -4.73 -9.75 33.84
CA HIS A 614 -5.55 -8.61 33.41
C HIS A 614 -4.75 -7.56 32.64
N LEU A 615 -3.57 -7.17 33.15
CA LEU A 615 -2.75 -6.11 32.56
C LEU A 615 -1.82 -6.57 31.42
N LEU A 616 -1.60 -7.88 31.27
CA LEU A 616 -0.69 -8.43 30.27
C LEU A 616 -0.97 -7.94 28.84
N PRO A 617 -2.23 -7.91 28.34
CA PRO A 617 -2.52 -7.36 27.02
C PRO A 617 -2.11 -5.89 26.89
N ALA A 618 -2.37 -5.06 27.91
CA ALA A 618 -2.01 -3.65 27.89
C ALA A 618 -0.48 -3.44 27.87
N TYR A 619 0.27 -4.22 28.66
CA TYR A 619 1.74 -4.17 28.66
C TYR A 619 2.33 -4.59 27.31
N PHE A 620 1.79 -5.65 26.70
CA PHE A 620 2.21 -6.10 25.38
C PHE A 620 2.01 -5.02 24.32
N VAL A 621 0.82 -4.41 24.27
CA VAL A 621 0.51 -3.36 23.30
C VAL A 621 1.35 -2.10 23.58
N PHE A 622 1.58 -1.74 24.85
CA PHE A 622 2.44 -0.61 25.20
C PHE A 622 3.90 -0.83 24.76
N ALA A 623 4.45 -2.02 24.96
CA ALA A 623 5.80 -2.36 24.50
C ALA A 623 5.92 -2.26 22.97
N LEU A 624 4.93 -2.78 22.24
CA LEU A 624 4.88 -2.65 20.78
C LEU A 624 4.73 -1.21 20.32
N TYR A 625 3.93 -0.41 21.02
CA TYR A 625 3.74 1.01 20.74
C TYR A 625 5.06 1.79 20.86
N VAL A 626 5.80 1.60 21.96
CA VAL A 626 7.11 2.22 22.17
C VAL A 626 8.13 1.75 21.12
N ALA A 627 8.21 0.44 20.88
CA ALA A 627 9.10 -0.12 19.86
C ALA A 627 8.77 0.42 18.46
N GLY A 628 7.48 0.51 18.12
CA GLY A 628 7.00 1.08 16.86
C GLY A 628 7.44 2.52 16.66
N LEU A 629 7.30 3.37 17.69
CA LEU A 629 7.74 4.77 17.65
C LEU A 629 9.25 4.89 17.44
N ILE A 630 10.05 4.07 18.12
CA ILE A 630 11.51 4.06 18.01
C ILE A 630 11.94 3.65 16.60
N LEU A 631 11.35 2.58 16.07
CA LEU A 631 11.71 2.03 14.76
C LEU A 631 11.25 2.94 13.59
N LEU A 632 10.12 3.64 13.75
CA LEU A 632 9.63 4.60 12.75
C LEU A 632 10.35 5.95 12.80
N TYR A 633 10.94 6.34 13.93
CA TYR A 633 11.51 7.67 14.13
C TYR A 633 12.50 8.08 13.02
N PRO A 634 13.54 7.29 12.68
CA PRO A 634 14.50 7.71 11.67
C PRO A 634 13.86 7.93 10.30
N TYR A 635 12.90 7.09 9.92
CA TYR A 635 12.22 7.14 8.62
C TYR A 635 11.24 8.32 8.50
N LEU A 636 10.52 8.64 9.56
CA LEU A 636 9.55 9.74 9.55
C LEU A 636 10.18 11.10 9.86
N MET A 637 11.30 11.13 10.59
CA MET A 637 11.90 12.38 11.11
C MET A 637 13.15 12.85 10.36
N LYS A 638 13.93 11.94 9.75
CA LYS A 638 15.13 12.30 9.00
C LYS A 638 14.80 12.31 7.50
N SER A 639 15.16 13.41 6.82
CA SER A 639 14.77 13.67 5.42
C SER A 639 15.94 13.56 4.44
N GLU A 640 17.02 12.85 4.79
CA GLU A 640 18.31 13.03 4.11
C GLU A 640 18.31 12.58 2.62
N ASP A 641 17.34 11.79 2.14
CA ASP A 641 17.34 11.27 0.75
C ASP A 641 15.99 11.32 0.01
N ALA A 642 14.97 12.04 0.53
CA ALA A 642 13.62 12.03 -0.06
C ALA A 642 13.47 12.89 -1.33
N ALA A 643 14.48 13.70 -1.68
CA ALA A 643 14.40 14.60 -2.82
C ALA A 643 14.80 13.89 -4.11
N VAL A 644 13.89 13.85 -5.08
CA VAL A 644 14.24 13.71 -6.50
C VAL A 644 15.01 14.98 -6.86
N PRO A 645 16.29 14.93 -7.29
CA PRO A 645 16.90 16.07 -7.93
C PRO A 645 16.05 16.37 -9.17
N LEU A 646 15.40 17.54 -9.20
CA LEU A 646 14.86 18.05 -10.46
C LEU A 646 16.05 18.14 -11.42
N ALA A 647 15.90 17.66 -12.65
CA ALA A 647 16.94 17.76 -13.65
C ALA A 647 17.43 19.22 -13.71
N ASP A 648 18.74 19.42 -13.52
CA ASP A 648 19.39 20.72 -13.70
C ASP A 648 19.03 21.22 -15.11
N GLU A 649 18.16 22.22 -15.18
CA GLU A 649 18.05 23.03 -16.39
C GLU A 649 19.39 23.74 -16.53
N GLY A 650 20.24 23.23 -17.43
CA GLY A 650 21.51 23.85 -17.76
C GLY A 650 21.31 25.34 -17.99
N GLU A 651 22.11 26.15 -17.29
CA GLU A 651 22.20 27.59 -17.47
C GLU A 651 22.44 27.93 -18.95
N MET A 652 21.37 28.33 -19.65
CA MET A 652 21.48 29.06 -20.90
C MET A 652 21.57 30.56 -20.55
N PRO A 653 22.65 31.27 -20.92
CA PRO A 653 22.81 32.67 -20.56
C PRO A 653 21.84 33.52 -21.38
N VAL A 654 20.76 33.99 -20.75
CA VAL A 654 19.86 34.97 -21.35
C VAL A 654 20.57 36.33 -21.36
N GLN A 655 21.10 36.71 -22.52
CA GLN A 655 21.46 38.10 -22.80
C GLN A 655 20.21 38.97 -22.70
N ARG A 656 20.17 39.86 -21.69
CA ARG A 656 19.16 40.91 -21.59
C ARG A 656 19.40 41.95 -22.68
N GLY A 657 18.60 41.91 -23.74
CA GLY A 657 18.42 43.04 -24.66
C GLY A 657 17.53 44.10 -24.01
N GLU A 658 18.04 45.32 -23.88
CA GLU A 658 17.30 46.50 -23.45
C GLU A 658 16.23 46.88 -24.50
N VAL A 659 14.98 47.09 -24.07
CA VAL A 659 13.91 47.68 -24.88
C VAL A 659 13.77 49.15 -24.49
N PRO A 660 13.90 50.12 -25.41
CA PRO A 660 13.77 51.53 -25.08
C PRO A 660 12.30 51.97 -25.01
N VAL A 661 11.99 52.74 -23.96
CA VAL A 661 10.69 53.36 -23.71
C VAL A 661 10.43 54.48 -24.73
N GLY A 662 9.39 54.30 -25.56
CA GLY A 662 8.93 55.30 -26.52
C GLY A 662 8.17 56.47 -25.85
N ARG A 663 8.57 57.69 -26.22
CA ARG A 663 7.90 58.96 -25.90
C ARG A 663 6.53 59.08 -26.59
N LYS A 664 5.58 59.68 -25.86
CA LYS A 664 4.38 60.34 -26.41
C LYS A 664 4.78 61.45 -27.38
N LEU A 665 4.02 61.63 -28.47
CA LEU A 665 3.65 62.92 -29.05
C LEU A 665 2.35 62.76 -29.87
N ASP A 666 1.43 63.68 -29.62
CA ASP A 666 0.28 64.20 -30.40
C ASP A 666 -0.76 63.28 -31.04
#